data_AF-A0A7Y5CQA4-F1
#
_entry.id   AF-A0A7Y5CQA4-F1
#
_cell.length_a   1.000
_cell.length_b   1.000
_cell.length_c   1.000
_cell.angle_alpha   90.00
_cell.angle_beta   90.00
_cell.angle_gamma   90.00
#
_symmetry.space_group_name_H-M   'P 1'
#
loop_
_entity.id
_entity.type
_entity.pdbx_description
1 polymer ?
#
loop_
_entity_poly.entity_id
_entity_poly.type
_entity_poly.pdbx_seq_one_letter_code
_entity_poly.pdbx_strand_id
1 'polypeptide(L)'
;MHTLRPVFCVRALLHRLFVFRLALATLLLPIEVLLASDDGPLVFSSVNVRSVRSGNWSEATTWSGGKIPARGDQVLIDRGHTVTYDLVSEEAIRLIHVRGRLVFSRVSNTQLDVGMIILQNSDTVDENFHCSVRHEAVYLGEPRPTLEVGAPQQPMPANLTARIRLVDFADMRDDCGPGIISYGGRMDFHGAPLNKTWVKLGQTATAGTTTLVLSDSVNWRPGDHLIVTGTNKFDSFKGNGDTFRGKDKAHTEENYIQSVSPSGKVITLKTPLRRTHLGTGEFRAEVANLSRNVIIVSKDPQGVRGHTLYHYNSRGSISYAEFAHLGKLNTLARYPIHFHVLGDSHRGASVIGASIWDSHNRFLTIHGTNYLVVRDCVGYQSVGHGFFMEDASEVFNLLDHNLAVLGYNHAPLPDQALAYDQNAGAGFWWANGMNGFVNNVAAECDRYGFLYEIPPDIRNSVQQPDGSMRDNVPINTLPFIRFDGNEAHGMMMYGFSGEGEAKPDNPFVISNHKSWQVRYGLRAVGNYTFVQDYNAWQATYGFYGTAAKNVRLVGMKGKELNQVSLEFYEKPEGLHTFENLVLDQVGQYPFRITGRDGRSEPCEIHVRNYTLTNVEDNKTGAGSETNHAKATPELTLYLHDFFGPNRDAKVIPRNQTRSDGLNYQVMTPTFEEYVKVAEVNVPFPENPIKPMDRMGPVTAITYPPADQTVATRPNGDLIVTGTCFDASSIASVTVNGVKARPLADNYLQWQVRLSNLRGGEVTLKAEAVDEFGNRELNPHVLKANLSGPTAVTEAGAAETTVRHYSLSQNYPNPFNPETRIVFEVPLDDLGSRSVRLVVFDILGRQVKTLVDGKLLPGKYTQTWDGRNELGVAVSSGIYFYELTAASSSGATFRQTRKMVLSR
;
A
#
# COMPACT_ATOMS: atom_id res chain seq x y z
N MET A 1 -65.48 47.78 -17.09
CA MET A 1 -66.36 46.73 -17.67
C MET A 1 -65.60 45.42 -17.46
N HIS A 2 -65.98 44.49 -16.58
CA HIS A 2 -67.20 43.65 -16.59
C HIS A 2 -67.35 42.93 -17.94
N THR A 3 -67.42 41.61 -18.10
CA THR A 3 -67.56 40.42 -17.20
C THR A 3 -66.74 39.22 -17.76
N LEU A 4 -66.51 38.02 -17.15
CA LEU A 4 -66.84 37.43 -15.84
C LEU A 4 -65.74 36.38 -15.39
N ARG A 5 -66.15 35.25 -14.79
CA ARG A 5 -65.41 34.07 -14.22
C ARG A 5 -66.46 32.92 -14.04
N PRO A 6 -66.21 31.75 -13.38
CA PRO A 6 -65.11 30.74 -13.43
C PRO A 6 -65.60 29.26 -13.30
N VAL A 7 -64.70 28.25 -13.33
CA VAL A 7 -64.76 26.98 -12.54
C VAL A 7 -63.29 26.55 -12.24
N PHE A 8 -62.73 26.68 -11.02
CA PHE A 8 -62.58 25.67 -9.93
C PHE A 8 -61.99 24.28 -10.36
N CYS A 9 -61.09 23.60 -9.63
CA CYS A 9 -60.17 23.98 -8.53
C CYS A 9 -59.14 22.85 -8.24
N VAL A 10 -57.91 23.23 -7.90
CA VAL A 10 -57.02 22.68 -6.83
C VAL A 10 -56.81 21.16 -6.64
N ARG A 11 -55.51 20.79 -6.66
CA ARG A 11 -54.79 19.73 -5.90
C ARG A 11 -55.60 18.87 -4.91
N ALA A 12 -55.50 17.53 -5.07
CA ALA A 12 -54.99 16.56 -4.06
C ALA A 12 -55.67 15.18 -4.18
N LEU A 13 -54.95 14.13 -4.65
CA LEU A 13 -55.22 12.73 -4.28
C LEU A 13 -54.11 11.73 -4.69
N LEU A 14 -52.88 11.87 -4.16
CA LEU A 14 -51.86 10.80 -4.23
C LEU A 14 -51.18 10.59 -2.87
N HIS A 15 -51.99 10.19 -1.89
CA HIS A 15 -51.52 9.51 -0.69
C HIS A 15 -52.63 8.60 -0.15
N ARG A 16 -52.22 7.44 0.38
CA ARG A 16 -53.05 6.31 0.84
C ARG A 16 -53.64 5.41 -0.27
N LEU A 17 -52.94 4.29 -0.50
CA LEU A 17 -53.52 2.98 -0.18
C LEU A 17 -52.39 2.00 0.16
N PHE A 18 -52.36 1.58 1.41
CA PHE A 18 -51.48 0.55 1.97
C PHE A 18 -52.41 -0.55 2.54
N VAL A 19 -51.84 -1.73 2.79
CA VAL A 19 -52.40 -2.90 3.50
C VAL A 19 -53.30 -3.89 2.73
N PHE A 20 -53.01 -5.17 3.00
CA PHE A 20 -53.70 -6.45 2.69
C PHE A 20 -53.56 -6.99 1.26
N ARG A 21 -53.06 -8.23 1.03
CA ARG A 21 -53.00 -9.41 1.93
C ARG A 21 -51.69 -10.22 1.86
N LEU A 22 -51.26 -10.76 3.01
CA LEU A 22 -50.50 -12.02 3.11
C LEU A 22 -51.43 -13.22 2.83
N ALA A 23 -50.96 -14.23 2.10
CA ALA A 23 -51.28 -15.65 2.34
C ALA A 23 -50.33 -16.59 1.56
N LEU A 24 -49.59 -17.41 2.32
CA LEU A 24 -48.73 -18.55 1.98
C LEU A 24 -48.94 -19.32 0.64
N ALA A 25 -47.80 -19.56 -0.03
CA ALA A 25 -47.26 -20.85 -0.51
C ALA A 25 -48.18 -21.93 -1.15
N THR A 26 -47.82 -22.36 -2.37
CA THR A 26 -47.20 -23.68 -2.66
C THR A 26 -46.77 -23.80 -4.14
N LEU A 27 -45.57 -24.36 -4.40
CA LEU A 27 -45.12 -25.12 -5.59
C LEU A 27 -45.69 -24.70 -6.98
N LEU A 28 -44.94 -24.14 -7.94
CA LEU A 28 -43.83 -24.78 -8.69
C LEU A 28 -43.23 -23.80 -9.72
N LEU A 29 -41.91 -23.87 -9.89
CA LEU A 29 -41.06 -23.37 -10.99
C LEU A 29 -41.00 -21.83 -11.24
N PRO A 30 -39.79 -21.25 -11.43
CA PRO A 30 -39.64 -19.84 -11.77
C PRO A 30 -39.83 -19.59 -13.28
N ILE A 31 -40.70 -18.64 -13.62
CA ILE A 31 -40.65 -17.91 -14.89
C ILE A 31 -39.99 -16.57 -14.56
N GLU A 32 -38.71 -16.43 -14.90
CA GLU A 32 -37.98 -15.17 -14.71
C GLU A 32 -37.73 -14.45 -16.04
N VAL A 33 -38.05 -13.15 -16.02
CA VAL A 33 -37.57 -12.07 -16.88
C VAL A 33 -37.88 -12.16 -18.38
N LEU A 34 -39.04 -11.59 -18.74
CA LEU A 34 -39.28 -10.98 -20.05
C LEU A 34 -39.16 -9.45 -19.92
N LEU A 35 -37.93 -8.94 -19.78
CA LEU A 35 -37.56 -7.53 -20.00
C LEU A 35 -36.23 -7.49 -20.76
N ALA A 36 -36.28 -7.84 -22.04
CA ALA A 36 -35.15 -7.68 -22.94
C ALA A 36 -34.97 -6.21 -23.32
N SER A 37 -33.76 -5.68 -23.11
CA SER A 37 -33.18 -4.63 -23.95
C SER A 37 -32.55 -5.28 -25.19
N ASP A 38 -32.35 -4.52 -26.27
CA ASP A 38 -32.13 -5.00 -27.65
C ASP A 38 -30.80 -5.74 -27.95
N ASP A 39 -30.04 -6.19 -26.95
CA ASP A 39 -28.79 -6.94 -27.13
C ASP A 39 -29.01 -8.45 -26.96
N GLY A 40 -29.30 -9.14 -28.06
CA GLY A 40 -29.25 -10.60 -28.12
C GLY A 40 -27.80 -11.12 -27.99
N PRO A 41 -27.58 -12.32 -27.40
CA PRO A 41 -26.23 -12.86 -27.22
C PRO A 41 -25.59 -13.25 -28.57
N LEU A 42 -24.73 -12.38 -29.10
CA LEU A 42 -23.96 -12.64 -30.31
C LEU A 42 -22.75 -13.52 -30.01
N VAL A 43 -22.92 -14.82 -30.24
CA VAL A 43 -21.85 -15.82 -30.20
C VAL A 43 -21.04 -15.77 -31.50
N PHE A 44 -19.75 -15.42 -31.42
CA PHE A 44 -18.82 -15.54 -32.55
C PHE A 44 -17.54 -16.30 -32.16
N SER A 45 -17.45 -17.57 -32.54
CA SER A 45 -16.18 -18.32 -32.53
C SER A 45 -15.59 -18.37 -33.94
N SER A 46 -15.05 -17.26 -34.43
CA SER A 46 -14.27 -17.19 -35.67
C SER A 46 -12.78 -17.51 -35.47
N VAL A 47 -12.47 -18.36 -34.48
CA VAL A 47 -11.15 -18.97 -34.28
C VAL A 47 -10.67 -19.58 -35.60
N ASN A 48 -9.60 -19.02 -36.15
CA ASN A 48 -9.09 -19.36 -37.48
C ASN A 48 -7.72 -20.06 -37.43
N VAL A 49 -7.06 -20.08 -36.27
CA VAL A 49 -5.86 -20.88 -35.98
C VAL A 49 -5.98 -21.50 -34.59
N ARG A 50 -5.73 -22.80 -34.45
CA ARG A 50 -5.76 -23.48 -33.15
C ARG A 50 -4.55 -24.37 -32.92
N SER A 51 -4.11 -24.52 -31.67
CA SER A 51 -3.04 -25.45 -31.34
C SER A 51 -3.51 -26.91 -31.48
N VAL A 52 -2.66 -27.74 -32.07
CA VAL A 52 -2.89 -29.19 -32.27
C VAL A 52 -1.93 -30.06 -31.46
N ARG A 53 -1.00 -29.43 -30.73
CA ARG A 53 -0.07 -30.02 -29.77
C ARG A 53 0.54 -28.92 -28.89
N SER A 54 1.25 -29.31 -27.84
CA SER A 54 2.23 -28.43 -27.18
C SER A 54 3.45 -28.20 -28.07
N GLY A 55 4.03 -27.00 -28.02
CA GLY A 55 5.18 -26.62 -28.86
C GLY A 55 5.49 -25.13 -28.78
N ASN A 56 6.47 -24.66 -29.55
CA ASN A 56 6.75 -23.22 -29.65
C ASN A 56 5.74 -22.51 -30.56
N TRP A 57 5.51 -21.22 -30.35
CA TRP A 57 4.62 -20.42 -31.19
C TRP A 57 5.17 -20.30 -32.62
N SER A 58 6.49 -20.19 -32.76
CA SER A 58 7.20 -20.17 -34.05
C SER A 58 7.10 -21.47 -34.87
N GLU A 59 6.70 -22.59 -34.27
CA GLU A 59 6.67 -23.89 -34.93
C GLU A 59 5.35 -24.13 -35.67
N ALA A 60 5.41 -24.28 -37.00
CA ALA A 60 4.27 -24.65 -37.82
C ALA A 60 3.55 -25.94 -37.32
N THR A 61 4.30 -26.89 -36.74
CA THR A 61 3.75 -28.15 -36.18
C THR A 61 2.87 -27.96 -34.94
N THR A 62 2.97 -26.81 -34.26
CA THR A 62 2.09 -26.45 -33.12
C THR A 62 0.65 -26.19 -33.58
N TRP A 63 0.46 -25.77 -34.84
CA TRP A 63 -0.77 -25.14 -35.30
C TRP A 63 -1.54 -25.93 -36.36
N SER A 64 -2.87 -25.78 -36.34
CA SER A 64 -3.78 -26.37 -37.33
C SER A 64 -3.41 -25.99 -38.76
N GLY A 65 -3.23 -26.99 -39.62
CA GLY A 65 -2.90 -26.78 -41.04
C GLY A 65 -1.48 -26.26 -41.29
N GLY A 66 -0.60 -26.22 -40.28
CA GLY A 66 0.76 -25.69 -40.42
C GLY A 66 0.85 -24.16 -40.45
N LYS A 67 -0.27 -23.45 -40.27
CA LYS A 67 -0.31 -21.98 -40.28
C LYS A 67 0.11 -21.44 -38.92
N ILE A 68 1.30 -20.86 -38.85
CA ILE A 68 1.74 -20.03 -37.71
C ILE A 68 0.80 -18.80 -37.64
N PRO A 69 0.28 -18.42 -36.45
CA PRO A 69 -0.56 -17.25 -36.30
C PRO A 69 0.09 -15.96 -36.81
N ALA A 70 -0.68 -15.19 -37.56
CA ALA A 70 -0.27 -13.93 -38.16
C ALA A 70 -1.26 -12.80 -37.82
N ARG A 71 -0.99 -11.59 -38.33
CA ARG A 71 -1.80 -10.39 -38.10
C ARG A 71 -3.28 -10.62 -38.37
N GLY A 72 -4.13 -10.19 -37.44
CA GLY A 72 -5.58 -10.31 -37.53
C GLY A 72 -6.14 -11.70 -37.18
N ASP A 73 -5.30 -12.70 -36.90
CA ASP A 73 -5.80 -14.03 -36.53
C ASP A 73 -6.46 -14.07 -35.14
N GLN A 74 -7.44 -14.95 -35.01
CA GLN A 74 -8.07 -15.30 -33.74
C GLN A 74 -7.60 -16.71 -33.36
N VAL A 75 -6.75 -16.77 -32.35
CA VAL A 75 -5.94 -17.94 -31.98
C VAL A 75 -6.55 -18.65 -30.79
N LEU A 76 -6.72 -19.97 -30.89
CA LEU A 76 -7.11 -20.82 -29.77
C LEU A 76 -5.92 -21.68 -29.28
N ILE A 77 -5.55 -21.51 -28.02
CA ILE A 77 -4.64 -22.44 -27.32
C ILE A 77 -5.49 -23.44 -26.55
N ASP A 78 -5.62 -24.65 -27.09
CA ASP A 78 -6.58 -25.64 -26.64
C ASP A 78 -6.17 -26.39 -25.35
N ARG A 79 -7.13 -27.06 -24.71
CA ARG A 79 -6.94 -27.85 -23.48
C ARG A 79 -5.81 -28.86 -23.62
N GLY A 80 -5.01 -29.02 -22.57
CA GLY A 80 -3.86 -29.94 -22.56
C GLY A 80 -2.63 -29.45 -23.33
N HIS A 81 -2.74 -28.44 -24.19
CA HIS A 81 -1.59 -27.86 -24.89
C HIS A 81 -0.90 -26.78 -24.06
N THR A 82 0.43 -26.79 -24.07
CA THR A 82 1.28 -25.67 -23.61
C THR A 82 1.99 -25.10 -24.82
N VAL A 83 1.70 -23.84 -25.14
CA VAL A 83 2.33 -23.10 -26.23
C VAL A 83 3.30 -22.08 -25.64
N THR A 84 4.56 -22.15 -26.05
CA THR A 84 5.60 -21.20 -25.63
C THR A 84 5.70 -20.07 -26.65
N TYR A 85 5.36 -18.84 -26.25
CA TYR A 85 5.61 -17.65 -27.07
C TYR A 85 7.10 -17.29 -27.06
N ASP A 86 7.74 -17.40 -28.22
CA ASP A 86 9.19 -17.35 -28.39
C ASP A 86 9.67 -16.27 -29.38
N LEU A 87 8.76 -15.43 -29.85
CA LEU A 87 8.98 -14.44 -30.91
C LEU A 87 9.09 -12.99 -30.40
N VAL A 88 9.81 -12.17 -31.19
CA VAL A 88 9.68 -10.71 -31.19
C VAL A 88 8.94 -10.33 -32.46
N SER A 89 7.65 -9.97 -32.34
CA SER A 89 6.78 -9.68 -33.48
C SER A 89 6.07 -8.33 -33.34
N GLU A 90 5.71 -7.75 -34.49
CA GLU A 90 4.78 -6.60 -34.59
C GLU A 90 3.52 -6.94 -35.41
N GLU A 91 3.35 -8.22 -35.77
CA GLU A 91 2.15 -8.76 -36.39
C GLU A 91 1.06 -8.94 -35.33
N ALA A 92 0.22 -7.91 -35.21
CA ALA A 92 -0.82 -7.84 -34.17
C ALA A 92 -1.86 -8.95 -34.33
N ILE A 93 -1.90 -9.87 -33.36
CA ILE A 93 -2.91 -10.93 -33.27
C ILE A 93 -4.24 -10.32 -32.79
N ARG A 94 -5.38 -10.65 -33.39
CA ARG A 94 -6.66 -10.02 -33.04
C ARG A 94 -7.22 -10.51 -31.70
N LEU A 95 -7.11 -11.81 -31.44
CA LEU A 95 -7.51 -12.45 -30.19
C LEU A 95 -6.61 -13.67 -29.90
N ILE A 96 -6.31 -13.91 -28.63
CA ILE A 96 -5.83 -15.21 -28.14
C ILE A 96 -6.79 -15.71 -27.07
N HIS A 97 -7.59 -16.73 -27.40
CA HIS A 97 -8.39 -17.48 -26.44
C HIS A 97 -7.54 -18.62 -25.87
N VAL A 98 -7.37 -18.61 -24.55
CA VAL A 98 -6.59 -19.61 -23.83
C VAL A 98 -7.54 -20.54 -23.08
N ARG A 99 -7.50 -21.83 -23.43
CA ARG A 99 -8.05 -22.98 -22.68
C ARG A 99 -6.94 -23.86 -22.09
N GLY A 100 -5.79 -23.93 -22.76
CA GLY A 100 -4.56 -24.57 -22.31
C GLY A 100 -3.62 -23.61 -21.57
N ARG A 101 -2.33 -23.64 -21.90
CA ARG A 101 -1.32 -22.74 -21.29
C ARG A 101 -0.59 -21.95 -22.36
N LEU A 102 -0.57 -20.62 -22.22
CA LEU A 102 0.33 -19.71 -22.92
C LEU A 102 1.47 -19.31 -21.97
N VAL A 103 2.71 -19.65 -22.33
CA VAL A 103 3.90 -19.39 -21.52
C VAL A 103 4.86 -18.53 -22.34
N PHE A 104 5.50 -17.53 -21.75
CA PHE A 104 6.51 -16.73 -22.46
C PHE A 104 7.91 -17.34 -22.33
N SER A 105 8.69 -17.32 -23.42
CA SER A 105 10.06 -17.82 -23.45
C SER A 105 10.93 -17.15 -22.38
N ARG A 106 11.63 -17.99 -21.61
CA ARG A 106 12.62 -17.55 -20.60
C ARG A 106 14.07 -17.68 -21.10
N VAL A 107 14.27 -17.89 -22.40
CA VAL A 107 15.60 -18.04 -23.02
C VAL A 107 15.85 -17.05 -24.17
N SER A 108 14.81 -16.35 -24.63
CA SER A 108 14.86 -15.32 -25.67
C SER A 108 14.07 -14.07 -25.24
N ASN A 109 14.36 -12.94 -25.86
CA ASN A 109 13.48 -11.77 -25.77
C ASN A 109 12.16 -12.06 -26.49
N THR A 110 11.06 -11.50 -26.00
CA THR A 110 9.73 -11.67 -26.59
C THR A 110 8.98 -10.35 -26.68
N GLN A 111 8.21 -10.18 -27.76
CA GLN A 111 7.28 -9.08 -27.93
C GLN A 111 6.05 -9.57 -28.68
N LEU A 112 4.90 -9.56 -27.99
CA LEU A 112 3.60 -9.89 -28.53
C LEU A 112 2.78 -8.61 -28.74
N ASP A 113 2.39 -8.36 -29.98
CA ASP A 113 1.33 -7.41 -30.30
C ASP A 113 0.00 -8.17 -30.35
N VAL A 114 -0.97 -7.77 -29.53
CA VAL A 114 -2.25 -8.48 -29.41
C VAL A 114 -3.39 -7.55 -29.09
N GLY A 115 -4.55 -7.82 -29.66
CA GLY A 115 -5.79 -7.13 -29.32
C GLY A 115 -6.33 -7.56 -27.96
N MET A 116 -6.79 -8.81 -27.86
CA MET A 116 -7.23 -9.38 -26.60
C MET A 116 -6.54 -10.71 -26.27
N ILE A 117 -6.27 -10.96 -24.99
CA ILE A 117 -5.99 -12.29 -24.47
C ILE A 117 -7.09 -12.62 -23.45
N ILE A 118 -7.83 -13.71 -23.68
CA ILE A 118 -8.92 -14.13 -22.80
C ILE A 118 -8.65 -15.55 -22.30
N LEU A 119 -8.54 -15.72 -20.98
CA LEU A 119 -8.38 -17.01 -20.32
C LEU A 119 -9.75 -17.48 -19.84
N GLN A 120 -10.34 -18.46 -20.52
CA GLN A 120 -11.69 -18.95 -20.19
C GLN A 120 -11.83 -20.41 -20.61
N ASN A 121 -12.31 -21.28 -19.71
CA ASN A 121 -12.42 -22.71 -19.97
C ASN A 121 -13.70 -23.12 -20.74
N SER A 122 -14.07 -22.35 -21.76
CA SER A 122 -15.26 -22.51 -22.62
C SER A 122 -14.86 -22.85 -24.06
N ASP A 123 -15.82 -23.30 -24.88
CA ASP A 123 -15.63 -23.52 -26.32
C ASP A 123 -15.81 -22.25 -27.16
N THR A 124 -16.56 -21.28 -26.61
CA THR A 124 -16.76 -19.93 -27.14
C THR A 124 -16.04 -18.90 -26.27
N VAL A 125 -15.91 -17.69 -26.77
CA VAL A 125 -15.28 -16.56 -26.08
C VAL A 125 -16.23 -15.36 -26.12
N ASP A 126 -16.32 -14.62 -25.02
CA ASP A 126 -17.07 -13.36 -24.97
C ASP A 126 -16.09 -12.18 -25.00
N GLU A 127 -16.06 -11.46 -26.12
CA GLU A 127 -15.26 -10.24 -26.30
C GLU A 127 -16.03 -8.98 -25.81
N ASN A 128 -17.34 -9.09 -25.57
CA ASN A 128 -18.28 -7.99 -25.30
C ASN A 128 -18.58 -7.79 -23.80
N PHE A 129 -17.63 -8.18 -22.96
CA PHE A 129 -17.73 -8.24 -21.50
C PHE A 129 -18.36 -7.02 -20.81
N HIS A 130 -19.42 -7.27 -20.05
CA HIS A 130 -19.94 -6.34 -19.06
C HIS A 130 -19.60 -6.84 -17.65
N CYS A 131 -19.10 -5.97 -16.77
CA CYS A 131 -18.56 -6.37 -15.45
C CYS A 131 -19.58 -6.99 -14.50
N SER A 132 -20.88 -6.81 -14.75
CA SER A 132 -21.95 -7.49 -14.02
C SER A 132 -22.17 -8.96 -14.42
N VAL A 133 -21.59 -9.44 -15.53
CA VAL A 133 -21.87 -10.79 -16.06
C VAL A 133 -21.01 -11.84 -15.36
N ARG A 134 -21.66 -12.69 -14.57
CA ARG A 134 -21.05 -13.90 -14.01
C ARG A 134 -21.15 -15.05 -15.02
N HIS A 135 -20.07 -15.32 -15.74
CA HIS A 135 -19.95 -16.59 -16.45
C HIS A 135 -19.78 -17.74 -15.44
N GLU A 136 -20.51 -18.84 -15.61
CA GLU A 136 -20.34 -20.04 -14.79
C GLU A 136 -18.93 -20.60 -14.99
N ALA A 137 -18.08 -20.45 -13.97
CA ALA A 137 -16.71 -20.94 -13.99
C ALA A 137 -16.70 -22.47 -13.79
N VAL A 138 -16.91 -23.22 -14.88
CA VAL A 138 -16.88 -24.69 -14.90
C VAL A 138 -15.51 -25.20 -14.44
N TYR A 139 -15.43 -25.65 -13.18
CA TYR A 139 -14.29 -26.37 -12.62
C TYR A 139 -14.72 -27.51 -11.71
N LEU A 140 -14.73 -28.71 -12.30
CA LEU A 140 -14.58 -29.97 -11.57
C LEU A 140 -13.50 -30.79 -12.27
N GLY A 141 -12.24 -30.65 -11.84
CA GLY A 141 -11.14 -31.58 -12.14
C GLY A 141 -10.18 -31.24 -13.29
N GLU A 142 -10.41 -30.22 -14.11
CA GLU A 142 -9.49 -29.84 -15.21
C GLU A 142 -8.42 -28.80 -14.82
N PRO A 143 -7.23 -28.79 -15.45
CA PRO A 143 -6.24 -27.73 -15.29
C PRO A 143 -6.76 -26.35 -15.73
N ARG A 144 -6.42 -25.30 -14.98
CA ARG A 144 -6.84 -23.92 -15.29
C ARG A 144 -6.17 -23.40 -16.57
N PRO A 145 -6.89 -22.72 -17.48
CA PRO A 145 -6.25 -21.97 -18.55
C PRO A 145 -5.29 -20.94 -17.98
N THR A 146 -4.08 -20.86 -18.54
CA THR A 146 -2.97 -20.13 -17.91
C THR A 146 -2.29 -19.18 -18.88
N LEU A 147 -2.05 -17.94 -18.45
CA LEU A 147 -1.06 -17.02 -19.01
C LEU A 147 0.09 -16.88 -18.02
N GLU A 148 1.31 -17.25 -18.43
CA GLU A 148 2.48 -17.30 -17.56
C GLU A 148 3.66 -16.54 -18.17
N VAL A 149 3.93 -15.33 -17.66
CA VAL A 149 5.07 -14.50 -18.06
C VAL A 149 6.13 -14.54 -16.96
N GLY A 150 6.82 -15.67 -16.87
CA GLY A 150 7.63 -16.05 -15.71
C GLY A 150 6.78 -16.63 -14.57
N ALA A 151 7.45 -17.15 -13.54
CA ALA A 151 6.81 -17.71 -12.33
C ALA A 151 7.49 -17.22 -11.05
N PRO A 152 6.88 -17.29 -9.85
CA PRO A 152 7.44 -16.71 -8.63
C PRO A 152 8.87 -17.15 -8.25
N GLN A 153 9.23 -18.43 -8.50
CA GLN A 153 10.60 -18.96 -8.25
C GLN A 153 11.47 -18.95 -9.51
N GLN A 154 10.85 -18.70 -10.66
CA GLN A 154 11.47 -18.72 -11.97
C GLN A 154 11.01 -17.47 -12.75
N PRO A 155 11.32 -16.26 -12.25
CA PRO A 155 10.95 -15.02 -12.94
C PRO A 155 11.63 -14.93 -14.31
N MET A 156 11.17 -14.01 -15.14
CA MET A 156 11.84 -13.65 -16.40
C MET A 156 13.30 -13.25 -16.11
N PRO A 157 14.30 -13.93 -16.71
CA PRO A 157 15.70 -13.60 -16.50
C PRO A 157 15.98 -12.14 -16.81
N ALA A 158 16.77 -11.50 -15.96
CA ALA A 158 16.81 -10.04 -15.93
C ALA A 158 17.48 -9.40 -17.16
N ASN A 159 18.21 -10.18 -17.97
CA ASN A 159 18.79 -9.78 -19.26
C ASN A 159 17.82 -9.97 -20.45
N LEU A 160 16.63 -10.52 -20.21
CA LEU A 160 15.59 -10.75 -21.20
C LEU A 160 14.36 -9.89 -20.88
N THR A 161 13.70 -9.43 -21.93
CA THR A 161 12.43 -8.70 -21.87
C THR A 161 11.30 -9.55 -22.42
N ALA A 162 10.18 -9.60 -21.70
CA ALA A 162 8.88 -10.04 -22.22
C ALA A 162 7.93 -8.86 -22.29
N ARG A 163 7.51 -8.48 -23.49
CA ARG A 163 6.58 -7.36 -23.73
C ARG A 163 5.28 -7.84 -24.35
N ILE A 164 4.16 -7.33 -23.83
CA ILE A 164 2.84 -7.42 -24.44
C ILE A 164 2.41 -5.99 -24.77
N ARG A 165 2.16 -5.70 -26.06
CA ARG A 165 1.57 -4.44 -26.51
C ARG A 165 0.13 -4.69 -26.91
N LEU A 166 -0.79 -4.04 -26.20
CA LEU A 166 -2.23 -4.09 -26.43
C LEU A 166 -2.57 -3.19 -27.62
N VAL A 167 -3.16 -3.78 -28.65
CA VAL A 167 -3.41 -3.14 -29.96
C VAL A 167 -4.90 -2.98 -30.16
N ASP A 168 -5.36 -1.76 -30.35
CA ASP A 168 -6.74 -1.48 -30.71
C ASP A 168 -7.05 -1.93 -32.16
N PHE A 169 -8.24 -2.49 -32.39
CA PHE A 169 -8.72 -2.90 -33.71
C PHE A 169 -10.11 -2.33 -33.94
N ALA A 170 -10.39 -1.89 -35.18
CA ALA A 170 -11.62 -1.18 -35.53
C ALA A 170 -12.93 -1.98 -35.39
N ASP A 171 -12.86 -3.29 -35.12
CA ASP A 171 -14.00 -4.17 -34.82
C ASP A 171 -14.18 -4.46 -33.33
N MET A 172 -13.34 -3.91 -32.45
CA MET A 172 -13.49 -3.99 -31.00
C MET A 172 -14.51 -2.99 -30.47
N ARG A 173 -15.16 -3.34 -29.35
CA ARG A 173 -15.94 -2.40 -28.56
C ARG A 173 -15.01 -1.51 -27.72
N ASP A 174 -15.12 -0.19 -27.86
CA ASP A 174 -14.27 0.82 -27.22
C ASP A 174 -14.21 0.71 -25.69
N ASP A 175 -15.29 0.22 -25.06
CA ASP A 175 -15.39 -0.01 -23.63
C ASP A 175 -14.86 -1.40 -23.20
N CYS A 176 -14.47 -2.28 -24.12
CA CYS A 176 -13.93 -3.61 -23.86
C CYS A 176 -12.47 -3.74 -24.31
N GLY A 177 -12.24 -3.93 -25.61
CA GLY A 177 -10.92 -4.17 -26.17
C GLY A 177 -10.11 -2.87 -26.31
N PRO A 178 -8.76 -2.93 -26.34
CA PRO A 178 -7.93 -4.11 -26.13
C PRO A 178 -7.74 -4.45 -24.63
N GLY A 179 -7.29 -5.67 -24.31
CA GLY A 179 -7.13 -6.08 -22.91
C GLY A 179 -6.67 -7.51 -22.65
N ILE A 180 -6.30 -7.78 -21.39
CA ILE A 180 -5.98 -9.13 -20.90
C ILE A 180 -6.98 -9.48 -19.79
N ILE A 181 -7.83 -10.48 -20.02
CA ILE A 181 -8.93 -10.82 -19.11
C ILE A 181 -8.87 -12.30 -18.71
N SER A 182 -8.97 -12.56 -17.41
CA SER A 182 -9.06 -13.91 -16.85
C SER A 182 -10.44 -14.19 -16.26
N TYR A 183 -11.10 -15.24 -16.74
CA TYR A 183 -12.36 -15.79 -16.25
C TYR A 183 -12.13 -17.19 -15.67
N GLY A 184 -11.89 -17.28 -14.36
CA GLY A 184 -11.52 -18.55 -13.74
C GLY A 184 -10.14 -19.09 -14.13
N GLY A 185 -9.39 -18.38 -14.98
CA GLY A 185 -8.04 -18.73 -15.41
C GLY A 185 -6.98 -18.41 -14.37
N ARG A 186 -5.71 -18.62 -14.74
CA ARG A 186 -4.54 -18.23 -13.95
C ARG A 186 -3.66 -17.28 -14.75
N MET A 187 -3.41 -16.09 -14.23
CA MET A 187 -2.62 -15.05 -14.90
C MET A 187 -1.45 -14.62 -14.02
N ASP A 188 -0.23 -14.87 -14.49
CA ASP A 188 1.00 -14.66 -13.73
C ASP A 188 1.97 -13.76 -14.50
N PHE A 189 2.47 -12.70 -13.84
CA PHE A 189 3.44 -11.76 -14.41
C PHE A 189 4.63 -11.57 -13.45
N HIS A 190 5.75 -12.26 -13.71
CA HIS A 190 6.90 -12.31 -12.81
C HIS A 190 8.19 -11.86 -13.50
N GLY A 191 8.48 -10.57 -13.40
CA GLY A 191 9.75 -9.97 -13.80
C GLY A 191 10.88 -10.19 -12.80
N ALA A 192 12.07 -9.75 -13.18
CA ALA A 192 13.29 -9.85 -12.38
C ALA A 192 13.19 -9.01 -11.09
N PRO A 193 13.45 -9.61 -9.90
CA PRO A 193 13.35 -8.88 -8.65
C PRO A 193 14.29 -7.68 -8.52
N LEU A 194 13.69 -6.53 -8.18
CA LEU A 194 14.41 -5.40 -7.62
C LEU A 194 14.52 -5.56 -6.10
N ASN A 195 15.69 -5.29 -5.53
CA ASN A 195 15.88 -5.35 -4.07
C ASN A 195 15.20 -4.17 -3.34
N LYS A 196 14.97 -3.08 -4.07
CA LYS A 196 14.14 -1.93 -3.73
C LYS A 196 13.53 -1.39 -5.03
N THR A 197 12.23 -1.11 -5.04
CA THR A 197 11.56 -0.45 -6.18
C THR A 197 11.62 1.07 -6.08
N TRP A 198 11.60 1.58 -4.85
CA TRP A 198 11.85 2.98 -4.50
C TRP A 198 12.62 3.06 -3.17
N VAL A 199 13.28 4.19 -2.94
CA VAL A 199 14.07 4.50 -1.75
C VAL A 199 13.99 6.00 -1.45
N LYS A 200 14.30 6.42 -0.23
CA LYS A 200 14.49 7.85 0.06
C LYS A 200 15.83 8.35 -0.48
N LEU A 201 15.96 9.65 -0.73
CA LEU A 201 17.28 10.28 -0.89
C LEU A 201 18.10 10.14 0.41
N GLY A 202 19.41 9.96 0.26
CA GLY A 202 20.40 9.96 1.34
C GLY A 202 21.15 11.29 1.49
N GLN A 203 21.04 12.17 0.50
CA GLN A 203 21.50 13.55 0.53
C GLN A 203 20.57 14.40 -0.34
N THR A 204 20.37 15.67 0.03
CA THR A 204 19.63 16.65 -0.79
C THR A 204 20.27 16.79 -2.17
N ALA A 205 19.48 16.53 -3.22
CA ALA A 205 19.89 16.67 -4.60
C ALA A 205 19.54 18.08 -5.09
N THR A 206 20.54 18.91 -5.36
CA THR A 206 20.34 20.31 -5.77
C THR A 206 20.04 20.44 -7.25
N ALA A 207 19.24 21.43 -7.65
CA ALA A 207 19.03 21.78 -9.05
C ALA A 207 20.37 21.91 -9.80
N GLY A 208 20.43 21.36 -11.01
CA GLY A 208 21.65 21.25 -11.82
C GLY A 208 22.52 20.03 -11.53
N THR A 209 22.26 19.23 -10.49
CA THR A 209 22.99 17.97 -10.27
C THR A 209 22.57 16.88 -11.26
N THR A 210 23.52 16.07 -11.68
CA THR A 210 23.28 14.77 -12.36
C THR A 210 23.48 13.60 -11.40
N THR A 211 23.78 13.81 -10.13
CA THR A 211 24.10 12.74 -9.17
C THR A 211 23.09 12.69 -8.04
N LEU A 212 22.50 11.52 -7.81
CA LEU A 212 21.66 11.21 -6.66
C LEU A 212 22.45 10.32 -5.68
N VAL A 213 22.36 10.65 -4.40
CA VAL A 213 22.79 9.77 -3.30
C VAL A 213 21.54 9.21 -2.63
N LEU A 214 21.44 7.88 -2.55
CA LEU A 214 20.30 7.13 -2.05
C LEU A 214 20.50 6.74 -0.58
N SER A 215 19.42 6.60 0.19
CA SER A 215 19.49 6.09 1.57
C SER A 215 19.98 4.64 1.60
N ASP A 216 19.55 3.85 0.63
CA ASP A 216 19.74 2.40 0.55
C ASP A 216 20.41 2.00 -0.77
N SER A 217 21.05 0.83 -0.78
CA SER A 217 21.68 0.28 -1.98
C SER A 217 20.63 -0.35 -2.90
N VAL A 218 20.63 0.00 -4.18
CA VAL A 218 19.72 -0.55 -5.20
C VAL A 218 20.44 -1.45 -6.21
N ASN A 219 19.73 -2.38 -6.83
CA ASN A 219 20.20 -3.23 -7.94
C ASN A 219 19.73 -2.76 -9.34
N TRP A 220 19.35 -1.48 -9.45
CA TRP A 220 18.94 -0.80 -10.69
C TRP A 220 20.08 -0.67 -11.70
N ARG A 221 19.77 -0.26 -12.94
CA ARG A 221 20.66 -0.38 -14.09
C ARG A 221 20.72 0.86 -14.98
N PRO A 222 21.84 1.07 -15.69
CA PRO A 222 21.89 2.02 -16.80
C PRO A 222 20.74 1.80 -17.79
N GLY A 223 20.00 2.86 -18.09
CA GLY A 223 18.83 2.82 -18.95
C GLY A 223 17.48 2.82 -18.22
N ASP A 224 17.41 2.43 -16.95
CA ASP A 224 16.15 2.42 -16.19
C ASP A 224 15.54 3.83 -16.09
N HIS A 225 14.21 3.90 -16.21
CA HIS A 225 13.39 5.10 -16.05
C HIS A 225 13.14 5.35 -14.55
N LEU A 226 13.42 6.57 -14.09
CA LEU A 226 13.27 6.99 -12.70
C LEU A 226 12.35 8.21 -12.57
N ILE A 227 11.72 8.33 -11.40
CA ILE A 227 11.20 9.60 -10.88
C ILE A 227 11.91 10.00 -9.58
N VAL A 228 12.03 11.31 -9.35
CA VAL A 228 12.42 11.91 -8.06
C VAL A 228 11.28 12.80 -7.61
N THR A 229 10.66 12.52 -6.45
CA THR A 229 9.42 13.19 -6.02
C THR A 229 9.65 14.64 -5.61
N GLY A 230 8.64 15.49 -5.82
CA GLY A 230 8.66 16.90 -5.39
C GLY A 230 8.81 17.04 -3.88
N THR A 231 9.46 18.12 -3.41
CA THR A 231 9.64 18.37 -1.96
C THR A 231 9.17 19.76 -1.53
N ASN A 232 8.28 20.38 -2.32
CA ASN A 232 7.84 21.75 -2.17
C ASN A 232 6.32 21.82 -2.05
N LYS A 233 5.83 22.77 -1.26
CA LYS A 233 4.41 23.03 -1.07
C LYS A 233 3.76 23.67 -2.29
N PHE A 234 2.52 23.30 -2.55
CA PHE A 234 1.67 23.94 -3.56
C PHE A 234 0.90 25.12 -2.97
N ASP A 235 1.45 26.33 -3.09
CA ASP A 235 0.91 27.54 -2.45
C ASP A 235 -0.29 28.19 -3.16
N SER A 236 -0.64 27.74 -4.38
CA SER A 236 -1.50 28.46 -5.31
C SER A 236 -2.86 27.83 -5.60
N PHE A 237 -3.38 26.97 -4.71
CA PHE A 237 -4.70 26.37 -4.85
C PHE A 237 -5.83 27.43 -4.81
N LYS A 238 -6.53 27.55 -5.94
CA LYS A 238 -7.62 28.48 -6.28
C LYS A 238 -8.98 27.78 -6.41
N GLY A 239 -9.06 26.47 -6.69
CA GLY A 239 -10.35 25.75 -6.70
C GLY A 239 -10.37 24.37 -7.36
N ASN A 240 -11.58 23.89 -7.67
CA ASN A 240 -11.81 22.52 -8.15
C ASN A 240 -11.27 22.18 -9.54
N GLY A 241 -10.76 23.16 -10.29
CA GLY A 241 -10.04 22.95 -11.55
C GLY A 241 -8.52 22.83 -11.42
N ASP A 242 -7.94 23.05 -10.22
CA ASP A 242 -6.49 22.91 -10.04
C ASP A 242 -6.07 21.44 -10.05
N THR A 243 -4.99 21.19 -10.80
CA THR A 243 -4.40 19.87 -11.03
C THR A 243 -2.91 20.01 -11.39
N PHE A 244 -2.09 19.08 -10.89
CA PHE A 244 -0.69 18.88 -11.28
C PHE A 244 -0.57 18.31 -12.70
N ARG A 245 -1.67 17.84 -13.31
CA ARG A 245 -1.66 17.35 -14.69
C ARG A 245 -1.30 18.48 -15.66
N GLY A 246 -0.29 18.22 -16.48
CA GLY A 246 0.23 19.14 -17.48
C GLY A 246 1.69 19.52 -17.23
N LYS A 247 2.32 20.09 -18.27
CA LYS A 247 3.75 20.34 -18.30
C LYS A 247 4.20 21.29 -17.17
N ASP A 248 5.29 20.89 -16.49
CA ASP A 248 6.04 21.66 -15.48
C ASP A 248 5.28 22.13 -14.23
N LYS A 249 4.04 21.65 -14.01
CA LYS A 249 3.25 21.96 -12.81
C LYS A 249 3.68 21.20 -11.55
N ALA A 250 3.98 19.91 -11.67
CA ALA A 250 4.54 19.10 -10.59
C ALA A 250 6.02 19.42 -10.37
N HIS A 251 6.50 19.30 -9.14
CA HIS A 251 7.93 19.38 -8.84
C HIS A 251 8.64 18.05 -9.06
N THR A 252 7.92 16.92 -9.01
CA THR A 252 8.41 15.58 -9.37
C THR A 252 9.05 15.59 -10.76
N GLU A 253 10.21 14.95 -10.89
CA GLU A 253 11.00 14.94 -12.12
C GLU A 253 11.27 13.51 -12.62
N GLU A 254 10.94 13.26 -13.88
CA GLU A 254 11.37 12.07 -14.62
C GLU A 254 12.82 12.20 -15.09
N ASN A 255 13.56 11.09 -15.04
CA ASN A 255 14.94 11.01 -15.54
C ASN A 255 15.31 9.55 -15.87
N TYR A 256 16.50 9.32 -16.42
CA TYR A 256 17.00 7.99 -16.75
C TYR A 256 18.36 7.76 -16.12
N ILE A 257 18.66 6.53 -15.72
CA ILE A 257 19.99 6.17 -15.21
C ILE A 257 21.01 6.18 -16.36
N GLN A 258 22.09 6.93 -16.17
CA GLN A 258 23.32 6.84 -16.96
C GLN A 258 24.28 5.79 -16.40
N SER A 259 24.46 5.75 -15.07
CA SER A 259 25.28 4.73 -14.39
C SER A 259 24.89 4.55 -12.93
N VAL A 260 25.23 3.38 -12.37
CA VAL A 260 25.05 3.03 -10.96
C VAL A 260 26.42 2.69 -10.38
N SER A 261 26.75 3.27 -9.22
CA SER A 261 27.97 2.94 -8.48
C SER A 261 27.99 1.48 -7.99
N PRO A 262 29.16 0.85 -7.79
CA PRO A 262 29.24 -0.53 -7.30
C PRO A 262 28.58 -0.79 -5.93
N SER A 263 28.35 0.26 -5.13
CA SER A 263 27.63 0.16 -3.85
C SER A 263 26.10 0.19 -3.99
N GLY A 264 25.58 0.50 -5.18
CA GLY A 264 24.15 0.76 -5.41
C GLY A 264 23.63 2.01 -4.72
N LYS A 265 24.46 2.85 -4.08
CA LYS A 265 23.98 4.05 -3.33
C LYS A 265 24.11 5.37 -4.08
N VAL A 266 24.86 5.41 -5.18
CA VAL A 266 25.02 6.61 -6.02
C VAL A 266 24.58 6.28 -7.43
N ILE A 267 23.69 7.13 -7.97
CA ILE A 267 23.16 7.07 -9.33
C ILE A 267 23.62 8.32 -10.08
N THR A 268 24.12 8.14 -11.30
CA THR A 268 24.29 9.23 -12.26
C THR A 268 23.13 9.22 -13.23
N LEU A 269 22.50 10.38 -13.41
CA LEU A 269 21.37 10.66 -14.28
C LEU A 269 21.83 11.06 -15.69
N LYS A 270 20.99 10.82 -16.71
CA LYS A 270 21.27 11.24 -18.09
C LYS A 270 21.17 12.74 -18.29
N THR A 271 20.28 13.41 -17.57
CA THR A 271 20.10 14.87 -17.61
C THR A 271 20.19 15.47 -16.21
N PRO A 272 20.62 16.73 -16.06
CA PRO A 272 20.56 17.42 -14.77
C PRO A 272 19.12 17.57 -14.26
N LEU A 273 18.93 17.48 -12.93
CA LEU A 273 17.68 17.88 -12.30
C LEU A 273 17.43 19.39 -12.52
N ARG A 274 16.17 19.77 -12.70
CA ARG A 274 15.76 21.18 -12.82
C ARG A 274 15.43 21.80 -11.46
N ARG A 275 15.16 20.98 -10.44
CA ARG A 275 14.73 21.39 -9.10
C ARG A 275 15.64 20.80 -8.02
N THR A 276 15.50 21.33 -6.80
CA THR A 276 16.15 20.81 -5.60
C THR A 276 15.18 19.89 -4.87
N HIS A 277 15.63 18.70 -4.49
CA HIS A 277 14.86 17.68 -3.79
C HIS A 277 15.53 17.37 -2.44
N LEU A 278 14.79 17.55 -1.34
CA LEU A 278 15.28 17.31 0.02
C LEU A 278 15.67 15.84 0.24
N GLY A 279 16.83 15.60 0.87
CA GLY A 279 17.35 14.25 1.10
C GLY A 279 18.11 14.08 2.40
N THR A 280 18.00 15.04 3.33
CA THR A 280 18.67 15.04 4.63
C THR A 280 17.65 15.28 5.75
N GLY A 281 17.85 14.64 6.90
CA GLY A 281 16.91 14.73 8.03
C GLY A 281 15.72 13.79 7.84
N GLU A 282 14.59 14.17 8.42
CA GLU A 282 13.38 13.34 8.45
C GLU A 282 12.60 13.39 7.13
N PHE A 283 12.32 14.60 6.65
CA PHE A 283 11.52 14.86 5.45
C PHE A 283 12.40 14.81 4.20
N ARG A 284 12.18 13.79 3.37
CA ARG A 284 13.06 13.43 2.25
C ARG A 284 12.23 12.92 1.08
N ALA A 285 12.60 13.34 -0.12
CA ALA A 285 12.04 12.82 -1.37
C ALA A 285 12.35 11.34 -1.58
N GLU A 286 11.52 10.71 -2.39
CA GLU A 286 11.70 9.38 -2.94
C GLU A 286 12.42 9.45 -4.28
N VAL A 287 13.23 8.44 -4.55
CA VAL A 287 13.66 8.07 -5.89
C VAL A 287 13.03 6.72 -6.19
N ALA A 288 12.31 6.60 -7.30
CA ALA A 288 11.58 5.38 -7.66
C ALA A 288 11.90 4.93 -9.08
N ASN A 289 12.04 3.62 -9.27
CA ASN A 289 12.32 3.00 -10.56
C ASN A 289 11.04 2.48 -11.20
N LEU A 290 10.73 2.99 -12.40
CA LEU A 290 9.54 2.64 -13.16
C LEU A 290 9.76 1.47 -14.13
N SER A 291 11.01 1.14 -14.50
CA SER A 291 11.30 0.13 -15.51
C SER A 291 11.26 -1.30 -14.97
N ARG A 292 10.64 -2.22 -15.71
CA ARG A 292 10.72 -3.67 -15.47
C ARG A 292 11.00 -4.43 -16.77
N ASN A 293 11.32 -5.72 -16.67
CA ASN A 293 11.57 -6.57 -17.84
C ASN A 293 10.35 -7.44 -18.25
N VAL A 294 9.28 -7.42 -17.47
CA VAL A 294 7.93 -7.85 -17.90
C VAL A 294 7.11 -6.60 -18.07
N ILE A 295 6.63 -6.34 -19.29
CA ILE A 295 6.07 -5.05 -19.71
C ILE A 295 4.72 -5.28 -20.39
N ILE A 296 3.65 -4.71 -19.84
CA ILE A 296 2.30 -4.69 -20.43
C ILE A 296 1.96 -3.22 -20.71
N VAL A 297 1.72 -2.88 -21.98
CA VAL A 297 1.48 -1.49 -22.41
C VAL A 297 0.45 -1.41 -23.53
N SER A 298 -0.16 -0.25 -23.74
CA SER A 298 -0.86 0.03 -25.00
C SER A 298 0.15 0.28 -26.13
N LYS A 299 -0.13 -0.19 -27.35
CA LYS A 299 0.73 0.05 -28.51
C LYS A 299 0.75 1.52 -28.93
N ASP A 300 -0.39 2.20 -28.81
CA ASP A 300 -0.50 3.65 -28.95
C ASP A 300 -0.89 4.27 -27.59
N PRO A 301 0.06 4.92 -26.88
CA PRO A 301 -0.23 5.65 -25.65
C PRO A 301 -1.20 6.83 -25.80
N GLN A 302 -1.38 7.38 -27.00
CA GLN A 302 -2.26 8.54 -27.25
C GLN A 302 -3.64 8.14 -27.81
N GLY A 303 -3.77 6.91 -28.30
CA GLY A 303 -5.01 6.32 -28.80
C GLY A 303 -5.82 5.58 -27.74
N VAL A 304 -6.60 4.59 -28.18
CA VAL A 304 -7.38 3.70 -27.30
C VAL A 304 -6.42 2.83 -26.49
N ARG A 305 -6.47 2.99 -25.17
CA ARG A 305 -5.63 2.24 -24.22
C ARG A 305 -6.27 0.92 -23.81
N GLY A 306 -5.41 -0.05 -23.50
CA GLY A 306 -5.80 -1.35 -22.96
C GLY A 306 -5.92 -1.40 -21.44
N HIS A 307 -6.39 -2.53 -20.93
CA HIS A 307 -6.63 -2.77 -19.50
C HIS A 307 -6.34 -4.24 -19.13
N THR A 308 -6.26 -4.56 -17.83
CA THR A 308 -6.18 -5.96 -17.37
C THR A 308 -7.15 -6.28 -16.24
N LEU A 309 -7.65 -7.51 -16.21
CA LEU A 309 -8.73 -7.93 -15.32
C LEU A 309 -8.57 -9.38 -14.82
N TYR A 310 -8.56 -9.54 -13.50
CA TYR A 310 -8.78 -10.81 -12.80
C TYR A 310 -10.25 -10.87 -12.37
N HIS A 311 -11.08 -11.60 -13.11
CA HIS A 311 -12.50 -11.79 -12.79
C HIS A 311 -12.72 -13.03 -11.92
N TYR A 312 -13.94 -13.17 -11.36
CA TYR A 312 -14.42 -14.27 -10.51
C TYR A 312 -13.71 -15.64 -10.69
N ASN A 313 -13.29 -16.25 -9.58
CA ASN A 313 -12.56 -17.53 -9.49
C ASN A 313 -11.22 -17.58 -10.27
N SER A 314 -10.69 -16.46 -10.76
CA SER A 314 -9.32 -16.45 -11.29
C SER A 314 -8.30 -16.74 -10.19
N ARG A 315 -7.05 -17.00 -10.60
CA ARG A 315 -5.88 -17.11 -9.73
C ARG A 315 -4.69 -16.36 -10.35
N GLY A 316 -3.62 -16.21 -9.59
CA GLY A 316 -2.32 -15.75 -10.09
C GLY A 316 -1.72 -14.64 -9.24
N SER A 317 -0.56 -14.12 -9.64
CA SER A 317 0.09 -13.01 -8.94
C SER A 317 1.01 -12.21 -9.87
N ILE A 318 1.35 -11.01 -9.40
CA ILE A 318 2.20 -10.06 -10.12
C ILE A 318 3.43 -9.80 -9.26
N SER A 319 4.63 -9.95 -9.82
CA SER A 319 5.85 -9.46 -9.18
C SER A 319 6.77 -8.78 -10.18
N TYR A 320 7.17 -7.54 -9.91
CA TYR A 320 8.15 -6.79 -10.70
C TYR A 320 7.81 -6.71 -12.20
N ALA A 321 6.54 -6.47 -12.51
CA ALA A 321 6.04 -6.18 -13.86
C ALA A 321 5.65 -4.69 -14.00
N GLU A 322 5.74 -4.17 -15.21
CA GLU A 322 5.46 -2.79 -15.58
C GLU A 322 4.16 -2.71 -16.39
N PHE A 323 3.29 -1.78 -16.01
CA PHE A 323 1.96 -1.54 -16.55
C PHE A 323 1.90 -0.06 -16.96
N ALA A 324 2.21 0.26 -18.22
CA ALA A 324 2.39 1.64 -18.66
C ALA A 324 1.46 2.04 -19.81
N HIS A 325 0.96 3.28 -19.80
CA HIS A 325 0.01 3.77 -20.80
C HIS A 325 -1.26 2.91 -20.88
N LEU A 326 -1.81 2.50 -19.73
CA LEU A 326 -2.98 1.64 -19.60
C LEU A 326 -4.16 2.37 -18.93
N GLY A 327 -5.28 1.66 -18.78
CA GLY A 327 -6.55 2.17 -18.28
C GLY A 327 -7.32 2.91 -19.36
N LYS A 328 -8.65 2.78 -19.38
CA LYS A 328 -9.51 3.50 -20.33
C LYS A 328 -10.11 4.73 -19.67
N LEU A 329 -9.89 5.88 -20.29
CA LEU A 329 -10.33 7.19 -19.80
C LEU A 329 -11.86 7.23 -19.76
N ASN A 330 -12.43 7.63 -18.61
CA ASN A 330 -13.87 7.72 -18.36
C ASN A 330 -14.64 6.37 -18.43
N THR A 331 -13.97 5.22 -18.50
CA THR A 331 -14.63 3.90 -18.60
C THR A 331 -14.56 3.15 -17.27
N LEU A 332 -15.71 2.84 -16.67
CA LEU A 332 -15.80 2.05 -15.43
C LEU A 332 -15.18 0.65 -15.60
N ALA A 333 -14.60 0.11 -14.53
CA ALA A 333 -14.00 -1.23 -14.49
C ALA A 333 -12.81 -1.49 -15.45
N ARG A 334 -12.23 -0.47 -16.11
CA ARG A 334 -11.14 -0.60 -17.10
C ARG A 334 -9.85 0.08 -16.65
N TYR A 335 -9.14 -0.60 -15.75
CA TYR A 335 -7.93 -0.11 -15.08
C TYR A 335 -6.67 -0.87 -15.54
N PRO A 336 -5.44 -0.35 -15.32
CA PRO A 336 -4.20 -1.07 -15.61
C PRO A 336 -4.13 -2.44 -14.92
N ILE A 337 -4.55 -2.51 -13.65
CA ILE A 337 -4.68 -3.73 -12.85
C ILE A 337 -6.04 -3.69 -12.12
N HIS A 338 -6.90 -4.66 -12.40
CA HIS A 338 -8.22 -4.79 -11.76
C HIS A 338 -8.42 -6.20 -11.19
N PHE A 339 -8.66 -6.28 -9.88
CA PHE A 339 -9.14 -7.49 -9.20
C PHE A 339 -10.64 -7.35 -8.92
N HIS A 340 -11.47 -8.20 -9.53
CA HIS A 340 -12.91 -7.99 -9.59
C HIS A 340 -13.72 -9.18 -9.07
N VAL A 341 -14.43 -8.95 -7.96
CA VAL A 341 -15.36 -9.85 -7.26
C VAL A 341 -14.80 -11.24 -6.95
N LEU A 342 -13.51 -11.32 -6.59
CA LEU A 342 -12.82 -12.58 -6.33
C LEU A 342 -13.10 -13.15 -4.94
N GLY A 343 -13.54 -12.33 -3.98
CA GLY A 343 -13.61 -12.69 -2.56
C GLY A 343 -12.31 -13.34 -2.09
N ASP A 344 -12.43 -14.48 -1.41
CA ASP A 344 -11.30 -15.24 -0.87
C ASP A 344 -10.58 -16.12 -1.91
N SER A 345 -11.06 -16.19 -3.16
CA SER A 345 -10.39 -17.00 -4.19
C SER A 345 -8.98 -16.49 -4.54
N HIS A 346 -8.63 -15.27 -4.14
CA HIS A 346 -7.28 -14.71 -4.23
C HIS A 346 -6.57 -14.56 -2.87
N ARG A 347 -7.03 -15.23 -1.79
CA ARG A 347 -6.38 -15.09 -0.48
C ARG A 347 -4.88 -15.43 -0.52
N GLY A 348 -4.04 -14.45 -0.20
CA GLY A 348 -2.58 -14.58 -0.26
C GLY A 348 -1.95 -14.37 -1.64
N ALA A 349 -2.74 -14.15 -2.69
CA ALA A 349 -2.23 -13.60 -3.94
C ALA A 349 -1.66 -12.19 -3.72
N SER A 350 -0.76 -11.77 -4.60
CA SER A 350 -0.01 -10.53 -4.38
C SER A 350 0.33 -9.77 -5.65
N VAL A 351 0.49 -8.45 -5.47
CA VAL A 351 1.11 -7.53 -6.42
C VAL A 351 2.33 -6.94 -5.73
N ILE A 352 3.52 -7.41 -6.07
CA ILE A 352 4.78 -7.07 -5.41
C ILE A 352 5.71 -6.31 -6.35
N GLY A 353 6.09 -5.09 -6.01
CA GLY A 353 7.12 -4.36 -6.75
C GLY A 353 6.72 -3.95 -8.17
N ALA A 354 5.42 -3.95 -8.48
CA ALA A 354 4.90 -3.53 -9.77
C ALA A 354 5.16 -2.03 -10.00
N SER A 355 5.27 -1.65 -11.27
CA SER A 355 5.30 -0.26 -11.72
C SER A 355 4.04 0.00 -12.52
N ILE A 356 3.25 1.00 -12.16
CA ILE A 356 2.05 1.41 -12.88
C ILE A 356 2.18 2.90 -13.18
N TRP A 357 2.31 3.28 -14.46
CA TRP A 357 2.55 4.68 -14.79
C TRP A 357 1.93 5.17 -16.10
N ASP A 358 1.62 6.47 -16.14
CA ASP A 358 0.73 7.09 -17.13
C ASP A 358 -0.56 6.26 -17.28
N SER A 359 -1.38 6.26 -16.22
CA SER A 359 -2.70 5.64 -16.25
C SER A 359 -3.77 6.64 -16.63
N HIS A 360 -4.61 6.26 -17.59
CA HIS A 360 -5.83 6.99 -17.93
C HIS A 360 -7.01 6.67 -17.00
N ASN A 361 -6.87 5.73 -16.06
CA ASN A 361 -7.88 5.42 -15.04
C ASN A 361 -7.32 4.53 -13.92
N ARG A 362 -7.00 5.10 -12.75
CA ARG A 362 -6.52 4.40 -11.53
C ARG A 362 -5.19 3.62 -11.71
N PHE A 363 -4.46 3.32 -10.63
CA PHE A 363 -3.27 2.46 -10.71
C PHE A 363 -3.64 0.99 -10.58
N LEU A 364 -4.30 0.66 -9.47
CA LEU A 364 -4.73 -0.67 -9.11
C LEU A 364 -6.07 -0.54 -8.39
N THR A 365 -7.06 -1.29 -8.87
CA THR A 365 -8.39 -1.36 -8.26
C THR A 365 -8.64 -2.73 -7.66
N ILE A 366 -9.08 -2.73 -6.41
CA ILE A 366 -9.57 -3.90 -5.69
C ILE A 366 -11.10 -3.74 -5.60
N HIS A 367 -11.86 -4.67 -6.14
CA HIS A 367 -13.32 -4.66 -6.15
C HIS A 367 -13.82 -6.01 -5.62
N GLY A 368 -14.63 -6.03 -4.56
CA GLY A 368 -15.20 -7.27 -4.00
C GLY A 368 -14.20 -8.40 -3.75
N THR A 369 -12.98 -8.06 -3.34
CA THR A 369 -11.83 -8.97 -3.24
C THR A 369 -11.16 -8.84 -1.87
N ASN A 370 -10.80 -9.98 -1.28
CA ASN A 370 -10.29 -10.06 0.09
C ASN A 370 -8.86 -10.61 0.16
N TYR A 371 -8.14 -10.26 1.22
CA TYR A 371 -6.78 -10.75 1.52
C TYR A 371 -5.75 -10.62 0.38
N LEU A 372 -5.90 -9.62 -0.49
CA LEU A 372 -4.88 -9.26 -1.48
C LEU A 372 -3.72 -8.52 -0.80
N VAL A 373 -2.48 -8.86 -1.19
CA VAL A 373 -1.28 -8.18 -0.70
C VAL A 373 -0.68 -7.31 -1.80
N VAL A 374 -0.78 -5.99 -1.67
CA VAL A 374 -0.18 -5.01 -2.58
C VAL A 374 1.01 -4.37 -1.88
N ARG A 375 2.23 -4.61 -2.38
CA ARG A 375 3.45 -4.23 -1.67
C ARG A 375 4.58 -3.78 -2.56
N ASP A 376 5.41 -2.85 -2.09
CA ASP A 376 6.58 -2.32 -2.83
C ASP A 376 6.21 -1.68 -4.20
N CYS A 377 4.93 -1.41 -4.49
CA CYS A 377 4.50 -0.93 -5.80
C CYS A 377 4.76 0.57 -5.96
N VAL A 378 4.99 1.01 -7.21
CA VAL A 378 5.14 2.41 -7.59
C VAL A 378 4.02 2.77 -8.57
N GLY A 379 3.14 3.68 -8.18
CA GLY A 379 2.13 4.31 -9.02
C GLY A 379 2.55 5.74 -9.37
N TYR A 380 2.58 6.09 -10.67
CA TYR A 380 2.96 7.43 -11.13
C TYR A 380 2.03 7.97 -12.23
N GLN A 381 1.41 9.14 -12.02
CA GLN A 381 0.44 9.76 -12.93
C GLN A 381 -0.83 8.91 -13.14
N SER A 382 -1.82 9.08 -12.25
CA SER A 382 -3.16 8.49 -12.43
C SER A 382 -4.16 9.57 -12.81
N VAL A 383 -4.99 9.34 -13.84
CA VAL A 383 -6.26 10.06 -13.95
C VAL A 383 -7.25 9.47 -12.95
N GLY A 384 -7.68 10.30 -12.00
CA GLY A 384 -8.47 9.88 -10.84
C GLY A 384 -7.61 9.45 -9.66
N HIS A 385 -8.21 8.67 -8.76
CA HIS A 385 -7.52 8.05 -7.63
C HIS A 385 -6.37 7.14 -8.06
N GLY A 386 -5.41 6.88 -7.17
CA GLY A 386 -4.27 5.99 -7.40
C GLY A 386 -4.61 4.53 -7.08
N PHE A 387 -4.27 4.09 -5.88
CA PHE A 387 -4.73 2.81 -5.32
C PHE A 387 -6.16 2.97 -4.80
N PHE A 388 -7.09 2.13 -5.25
CA PHE A 388 -8.53 2.34 -5.10
C PHE A 388 -9.25 1.04 -4.71
N MET A 389 -10.19 1.13 -3.78
CA MET A 389 -11.16 0.05 -3.45
C MET A 389 -12.55 0.50 -3.93
N GLU A 390 -13.35 -0.34 -4.59
CA GLU A 390 -14.45 0.15 -5.44
C GLU A 390 -15.85 0.17 -4.81
N ASP A 391 -16.25 -0.85 -4.03
CA ASP A 391 -17.61 -0.94 -3.49
C ASP A 391 -17.68 -0.97 -1.94
N ALA A 392 -16.53 -0.91 -1.28
CA ALA A 392 -16.37 -0.97 0.17
C ALA A 392 -16.71 -2.34 0.81
N SER A 393 -16.94 -3.39 0.03
CA SER A 393 -17.04 -4.77 0.53
C SER A 393 -15.69 -5.47 0.71
N GLU A 394 -14.62 -4.89 0.17
CA GLU A 394 -13.26 -5.44 0.18
C GLU A 394 -12.69 -5.44 1.59
N VAL A 395 -12.35 -6.61 2.14
CA VAL A 395 -11.80 -6.71 3.50
C VAL A 395 -10.53 -7.53 3.57
N PHE A 396 -9.75 -7.31 4.62
CA PHE A 396 -8.53 -8.03 4.94
C PHE A 396 -7.37 -7.84 3.94
N ASN A 397 -7.45 -6.85 3.04
CA ASN A 397 -6.37 -6.52 2.13
C ASN A 397 -5.26 -5.72 2.85
N LEU A 398 -4.01 -5.89 2.40
CA LEU A 398 -2.85 -5.18 2.94
C LEU A 398 -2.14 -4.39 1.83
N LEU A 399 -2.00 -3.08 2.05
CA LEU A 399 -1.15 -2.18 1.28
C LEU A 399 0.08 -1.83 2.13
N ASP A 400 1.25 -2.39 1.80
CA ASP A 400 2.52 -2.19 2.53
C ASP A 400 3.60 -1.53 1.64
N HIS A 401 4.22 -0.45 2.09
CA HIS A 401 5.41 0.15 1.44
C HIS A 401 5.19 0.51 -0.06
N ASN A 402 3.99 0.96 -0.43
CA ASN A 402 3.68 1.44 -1.78
C ASN A 402 3.90 2.95 -1.90
N LEU A 403 4.25 3.41 -3.10
CA LEU A 403 4.46 4.81 -3.43
C LEU A 403 3.43 5.26 -4.48
N ALA A 404 2.61 6.26 -4.16
CA ALA A 404 1.62 6.85 -5.06
C ALA A 404 1.99 8.31 -5.38
N VAL A 405 2.20 8.64 -6.65
CA VAL A 405 2.73 9.94 -7.07
C VAL A 405 1.87 10.51 -8.21
N LEU A 406 1.44 11.76 -8.08
CA LEU A 406 0.56 12.44 -9.05
C LEU A 406 -0.78 11.69 -9.31
N GLY A 407 -1.62 11.57 -8.29
CA GLY A 407 -3.04 11.22 -8.47
C GLY A 407 -3.83 12.47 -8.88
N TYR A 408 -4.42 12.49 -10.07
CA TYR A 408 -5.06 13.68 -10.65
C TYR A 408 -6.57 13.74 -10.39
N ASN A 409 -7.05 14.91 -9.99
CA ASN A 409 -8.47 15.20 -9.86
C ASN A 409 -9.13 15.17 -11.24
N HIS A 410 -10.19 14.37 -11.38
CA HIS A 410 -10.91 14.19 -12.64
C HIS A 410 -12.42 14.13 -12.40
N ALA A 411 -13.22 14.05 -13.46
CA ALA A 411 -14.66 13.86 -13.31
C ALA A 411 -14.97 12.48 -12.67
N PRO A 412 -16.05 12.37 -11.85
CA PRO A 412 -16.61 11.08 -11.44
C PRO A 412 -16.87 10.16 -12.64
N LEU A 413 -16.79 8.85 -12.43
CA LEU A 413 -17.11 7.90 -13.49
C LEU A 413 -18.63 7.74 -13.66
N PRO A 414 -19.11 7.47 -14.89
CA PRO A 414 -20.50 7.07 -15.09
C PRO A 414 -20.79 5.78 -14.32
N ASP A 415 -21.97 5.71 -13.73
CA ASP A 415 -22.55 4.52 -13.07
C ASP A 415 -21.65 3.86 -12.00
N GLN A 416 -20.76 4.63 -11.38
CA GLN A 416 -19.88 4.17 -10.30
C GLN A 416 -20.68 3.67 -9.08
N ALA A 417 -20.25 2.53 -8.51
CA ALA A 417 -20.95 1.88 -7.39
C ALA A 417 -21.11 2.78 -6.16
N LEU A 418 -20.11 3.62 -5.89
CA LEU A 418 -20.10 4.58 -4.80
C LEU A 418 -20.37 5.98 -5.37
N ALA A 419 -21.64 6.35 -5.48
CA ALA A 419 -22.11 7.60 -6.09
C ALA A 419 -21.53 8.89 -5.48
N TYR A 420 -20.90 8.80 -4.31
CA TYR A 420 -20.21 9.90 -3.62
C TYR A 420 -18.73 10.05 -4.02
N ASP A 421 -18.09 9.06 -4.65
CA ASP A 421 -16.71 9.16 -5.16
C ASP A 421 -16.59 10.36 -6.10
N GLN A 422 -15.90 11.42 -5.67
CA GLN A 422 -15.71 12.62 -6.49
C GLN A 422 -14.58 12.46 -7.53
N ASN A 423 -13.96 11.29 -7.61
CA ASN A 423 -12.78 10.97 -8.41
C ASN A 423 -11.64 11.99 -8.24
N ALA A 424 -11.48 12.44 -7.01
CA ALA A 424 -10.81 13.68 -6.65
C ALA A 424 -9.26 13.60 -6.67
N GLY A 425 -8.65 12.54 -7.19
CA GLY A 425 -7.19 12.44 -7.23
C GLY A 425 -6.55 12.26 -5.85
N ALA A 426 -6.91 11.17 -5.17
CA ALA A 426 -6.18 10.68 -4.00
C ALA A 426 -5.04 9.73 -4.41
N GLY A 427 -3.94 9.70 -3.66
CA GLY A 427 -2.92 8.64 -3.82
C GLY A 427 -3.47 7.26 -3.43
N PHE A 428 -4.18 7.21 -2.30
CA PHE A 428 -4.88 6.05 -1.77
C PHE A 428 -6.33 6.44 -1.41
N TRP A 429 -7.31 5.65 -1.87
CA TRP A 429 -8.73 5.84 -1.58
C TRP A 429 -9.39 4.53 -1.18
N TRP A 430 -10.14 4.54 -0.07
CA TRP A 430 -10.89 3.39 0.40
C TRP A 430 -12.05 3.80 1.33
N ALA A 431 -13.01 2.88 1.50
CA ALA A 431 -14.30 3.18 2.12
C ALA A 431 -14.73 2.17 3.22
N ASN A 432 -13.81 1.42 3.83
CA ASN A 432 -14.07 0.65 5.05
C ASN A 432 -12.83 0.45 5.94
N GLY A 433 -13.03 0.22 7.24
CA GLY A 433 -11.93 0.10 8.20
C GLY A 433 -11.12 -1.21 8.13
N MET A 434 -11.66 -2.28 7.54
CA MET A 434 -11.11 -3.63 7.67
C MET A 434 -9.97 -3.95 6.69
N ASN A 435 -9.13 -2.97 6.37
CA ASN A 435 -7.95 -3.12 5.52
C ASN A 435 -6.71 -2.49 6.18
N GLY A 436 -5.53 -3.01 5.87
CA GLY A 436 -4.25 -2.54 6.40
C GLY A 436 -3.53 -1.60 5.45
N PHE A 437 -3.11 -0.43 5.93
CA PHE A 437 -2.28 0.54 5.22
C PHE A 437 -1.02 0.82 6.04
N VAL A 438 0.12 0.30 5.60
CA VAL A 438 1.38 0.38 6.36
C VAL A 438 2.54 0.91 5.48
N ASN A 439 3.37 1.80 6.02
CA ASN A 439 4.59 2.30 5.36
C ASN A 439 4.40 2.97 3.97
N ASN A 440 3.17 3.31 3.57
CA ASN A 440 2.91 3.85 2.24
C ASN A 440 3.26 5.33 2.16
N VAL A 441 3.69 5.78 0.99
CA VAL A 441 3.98 7.19 0.72
C VAL A 441 3.10 7.71 -0.40
N ALA A 442 2.52 8.89 -0.20
CA ALA A 442 1.87 9.65 -1.26
C ALA A 442 2.62 10.97 -1.51
N ALA A 443 2.81 11.35 -2.78
CA ALA A 443 3.50 12.59 -3.17
C ALA A 443 2.76 13.36 -4.28
N GLU A 444 2.56 14.66 -4.08
CA GLU A 444 1.99 15.60 -5.07
C GLU A 444 0.66 15.12 -5.72
N CYS A 445 -0.25 14.53 -4.95
CA CYS A 445 -1.62 14.27 -5.41
C CYS A 445 -2.45 15.56 -5.39
N ASP A 446 -3.43 15.66 -6.31
CA ASP A 446 -4.21 16.87 -6.53
C ASP A 446 -5.10 17.24 -5.33
N ARG A 447 -5.56 16.27 -4.54
CA ARG A 447 -6.41 16.55 -3.37
C ARG A 447 -6.01 15.82 -2.10
N TYR A 448 -5.67 14.54 -2.18
CA TYR A 448 -5.46 13.74 -0.98
C TYR A 448 -4.23 12.84 -1.13
N GLY A 449 -3.37 12.77 -0.12
CA GLY A 449 -2.45 11.64 -0.02
C GLY A 449 -3.24 10.37 0.26
N PHE A 450 -4.00 10.41 1.36
CA PHE A 450 -4.91 9.37 1.81
C PHE A 450 -6.31 9.96 2.00
N LEU A 451 -7.33 9.33 1.40
CA LEU A 451 -8.73 9.65 1.61
C LEU A 451 -9.51 8.41 2.08
N TYR A 452 -10.08 8.51 3.27
CA TYR A 452 -11.02 7.55 3.85
C TYR A 452 -12.41 8.18 3.88
N GLU A 453 -13.34 7.67 3.08
CA GLU A 453 -14.63 8.33 2.84
C GLU A 453 -15.78 7.33 2.90
N ILE A 454 -16.71 7.52 3.85
CA ILE A 454 -17.89 6.66 3.99
C ILE A 454 -19.12 7.50 4.41
N PRO A 455 -20.15 7.61 3.55
CA PRO A 455 -21.46 8.11 3.97
C PRO A 455 -22.16 7.13 4.91
N PRO A 456 -22.94 7.61 5.88
CA PRO A 456 -23.51 6.76 6.94
C PRO A 456 -24.53 5.71 6.47
N ASP A 457 -25.06 5.84 5.25
CA ASP A 457 -26.13 4.98 4.73
C ASP A 457 -25.64 3.76 3.91
N ILE A 458 -24.32 3.60 3.67
CA ILE A 458 -23.80 2.51 2.84
C ILE A 458 -23.85 1.16 3.58
N ARG A 459 -24.45 0.16 2.92
CA ARG A 459 -24.64 -1.20 3.43
C ARG A 459 -24.35 -2.24 2.35
N ASN A 460 -23.41 -3.16 2.60
CA ASN A 460 -23.04 -4.22 1.67
C ASN A 460 -22.99 -5.60 2.33
N SER A 461 -22.77 -6.64 1.50
CA SER A 461 -22.39 -7.96 1.97
C SER A 461 -20.89 -7.98 2.25
N VAL A 462 -20.48 -8.33 3.47
CA VAL A 462 -19.10 -8.23 3.93
C VAL A 462 -18.68 -9.51 4.65
N GLN A 463 -17.47 -9.98 4.37
CA GLN A 463 -16.92 -11.12 5.09
C GLN A 463 -16.53 -10.73 6.53
N GLN A 464 -16.97 -11.53 7.49
CA GLN A 464 -16.63 -11.37 8.91
C GLN A 464 -15.30 -12.08 9.23
N PRO A 465 -14.64 -11.78 10.37
CA PRO A 465 -13.35 -12.38 10.73
C PRO A 465 -13.33 -13.92 10.86
N ASP A 466 -14.49 -14.55 11.07
CA ASP A 466 -14.66 -16.01 11.08
C ASP A 466 -14.80 -16.64 9.68
N GLY A 467 -14.73 -15.82 8.63
CA GLY A 467 -14.86 -16.23 7.23
C GLY A 467 -16.31 -16.27 6.72
N SER A 468 -17.31 -16.07 7.58
CA SER A 468 -18.72 -16.04 7.17
C SER A 468 -19.06 -14.77 6.38
N MET A 469 -19.95 -14.87 5.40
CA MET A 469 -20.51 -13.70 4.73
C MET A 469 -21.71 -13.18 5.51
N ARG A 470 -21.77 -11.86 5.71
CA ARG A 470 -22.90 -11.19 6.35
C ARG A 470 -23.45 -10.09 5.45
N ASP A 471 -24.73 -10.19 5.12
CA ASP A 471 -25.42 -9.19 4.31
C ASP A 471 -25.83 -7.95 5.12
N ASN A 472 -26.07 -6.84 4.40
CA ASN A 472 -26.66 -5.60 4.90
C ASN A 472 -25.86 -4.93 6.06
N VAL A 473 -24.54 -5.13 6.07
CA VAL A 473 -23.62 -4.60 7.08
C VAL A 473 -23.40 -3.10 6.83
N PRO A 474 -23.70 -2.20 7.80
CA PRO A 474 -23.40 -0.78 7.67
C PRO A 474 -21.89 -0.56 7.76
N ILE A 475 -21.30 -0.13 6.64
CA ILE A 475 -19.86 -0.20 6.38
C ILE A 475 -19.07 0.77 7.26
N ASN A 476 -19.68 1.93 7.55
CA ASN A 476 -19.16 2.93 8.48
C ASN A 476 -18.98 2.42 9.93
N THR A 477 -19.54 1.24 10.27
CA THR A 477 -19.39 0.62 11.60
C THR A 477 -18.29 -0.44 11.69
N LEU A 478 -17.62 -0.74 10.57
CA LEU A 478 -16.55 -1.74 10.54
C LEU A 478 -15.30 -1.23 11.27
N PRO A 479 -14.67 -2.04 12.13
CA PRO A 479 -13.48 -1.66 12.88
C PRO A 479 -12.32 -1.31 11.95
N PHE A 480 -11.53 -0.32 12.34
CA PHE A 480 -10.29 -0.02 11.64
C PHE A 480 -9.19 -1.00 12.06
N ILE A 481 -8.60 -1.76 11.11
CA ILE A 481 -7.54 -2.71 11.45
C ILE A 481 -6.21 -1.98 11.62
N ARG A 482 -5.62 -1.37 10.58
CA ARG A 482 -4.28 -0.74 10.74
C ARG A 482 -3.99 0.40 9.78
N PHE A 483 -3.69 1.58 10.31
CA PHE A 483 -3.07 2.68 9.57
C PHE A 483 -1.80 3.14 10.31
N ASP A 484 -0.64 2.82 9.76
CA ASP A 484 0.63 2.89 10.50
C ASP A 484 1.83 3.25 9.61
N GLY A 485 2.64 4.23 10.00
CA GLY A 485 3.90 4.57 9.33
C GLY A 485 3.76 5.22 7.95
N ASN A 486 2.56 5.65 7.56
CA ASN A 486 2.30 6.25 6.25
C ASN A 486 2.75 7.72 6.18
N GLU A 487 3.12 8.21 5.00
CA GLU A 487 3.63 9.57 4.77
C GLU A 487 2.95 10.25 3.57
N ALA A 488 2.63 11.54 3.68
CA ALA A 488 2.02 12.31 2.59
C ALA A 488 2.72 13.68 2.42
N HIS A 489 3.11 14.05 1.20
CA HIS A 489 3.79 15.33 0.98
C HIS A 489 3.54 16.01 -0.38
N GLY A 490 3.77 17.32 -0.44
CA GLY A 490 3.57 18.13 -1.65
C GLY A 490 2.12 18.27 -2.14
N MET A 491 1.14 17.74 -1.39
CA MET A 491 -0.29 17.73 -1.74
C MET A 491 -0.85 19.15 -1.89
N MET A 492 -1.74 19.37 -2.86
CA MET A 492 -2.42 20.68 -2.96
C MET A 492 -3.39 20.95 -1.80
N MET A 493 -4.00 19.88 -1.26
CA MET A 493 -4.99 19.95 -0.19
C MET A 493 -4.55 19.11 1.01
N TYR A 494 -4.94 17.84 1.14
CA TYR A 494 -4.79 17.06 2.37
C TYR A 494 -3.64 16.03 2.29
N GLY A 495 -2.84 15.92 3.35
CA GLY A 495 -2.00 14.74 3.57
C GLY A 495 -2.85 13.51 3.87
N PHE A 496 -3.69 13.61 4.90
CA PHE A 496 -4.75 12.66 5.23
C PHE A 496 -6.09 13.39 5.41
N SER A 497 -7.17 12.84 4.86
CA SER A 497 -8.55 13.18 5.24
C SER A 497 -9.36 11.91 5.49
N GLY A 498 -10.06 11.84 6.62
CA GLY A 498 -10.89 10.70 6.98
C GLY A 498 -12.10 11.08 7.81
N GLU A 499 -13.26 10.49 7.48
CA GLU A 499 -14.51 10.63 8.22
C GLU A 499 -15.10 9.23 8.49
N GLY A 500 -15.63 8.98 9.68
CA GLY A 500 -16.30 7.71 9.99
C GLY A 500 -16.95 7.62 11.37
N GLU A 501 -17.91 6.71 11.51
CA GLU A 501 -18.62 6.42 12.77
C GLU A 501 -17.85 5.41 13.64
N ALA A 502 -16.60 5.74 13.98
CA ALA A 502 -15.82 5.00 14.97
C ALA A 502 -16.58 4.90 16.31
N LYS A 503 -16.36 3.81 17.06
CA LYS A 503 -17.11 3.50 18.29
C LYS A 503 -16.17 3.27 19.48
N PRO A 504 -16.63 3.40 20.74
CA PRO A 504 -15.76 3.18 21.89
C PRO A 504 -15.11 1.80 21.92
N ASP A 505 -15.83 0.77 21.45
CA ASP A 505 -15.32 -0.60 21.36
C ASP A 505 -14.33 -0.83 20.20
N ASN A 506 -14.37 0.02 19.17
CA ASN A 506 -13.63 -0.09 17.90
C ASN A 506 -13.21 1.33 17.43
N PRO A 507 -12.19 1.94 18.06
CA PRO A 507 -11.76 3.29 17.72
C PRO A 507 -10.95 3.32 16.42
N PHE A 508 -10.96 4.45 15.72
CA PHE A 508 -10.10 4.66 14.56
C PHE A 508 -8.72 5.14 15.04
N VAL A 509 -7.72 4.26 15.00
CA VAL A 509 -6.34 4.60 15.40
C VAL A 509 -5.48 4.89 14.17
N ILE A 510 -4.85 6.07 14.16
CA ILE A 510 -3.86 6.51 13.16
C ILE A 510 -2.51 6.61 13.86
N SER A 511 -1.52 5.81 13.42
CA SER A 511 -0.19 5.73 14.07
C SER A 511 0.95 6.16 13.14
N ASN A 512 2.00 6.75 13.71
CA ASN A 512 3.29 7.02 13.05
C ASN A 512 3.16 7.80 11.71
N HIS A 513 2.14 8.64 11.56
CA HIS A 513 1.84 9.33 10.31
C HIS A 513 2.67 10.61 10.13
N LYS A 514 3.01 10.96 8.88
CA LYS A 514 3.74 12.20 8.56
C LYS A 514 3.08 12.96 7.43
N SER A 515 2.91 14.27 7.62
CA SER A 515 2.40 15.19 6.58
C SER A 515 3.31 16.39 6.43
N TRP A 516 3.86 16.64 5.23
CA TRP A 516 4.77 17.77 5.06
C TRP A 516 4.67 18.48 3.71
N GLN A 517 4.89 19.80 3.70
CA GLN A 517 4.72 20.64 2.50
C GLN A 517 3.31 20.51 1.88
N VAL A 518 2.28 20.33 2.71
CA VAL A 518 0.87 20.20 2.30
C VAL A 518 0.06 21.44 2.69
N ARG A 519 -1.20 21.55 2.24
CA ARG A 519 -2.10 22.59 2.76
C ARG A 519 -2.68 22.17 4.12
N TYR A 520 -3.35 21.03 4.19
CA TYR A 520 -3.92 20.45 5.40
C TYR A 520 -3.12 19.20 5.78
N GLY A 521 -2.55 19.15 6.98
CA GLY A 521 -1.71 18.05 7.44
C GLY A 521 -2.48 16.74 7.58
N LEU A 522 -3.34 16.68 8.59
CA LEU A 522 -4.22 15.55 8.86
C LEU A 522 -5.58 16.11 9.29
N ARG A 523 -6.66 15.59 8.69
CA ARG A 523 -8.03 15.76 9.13
C ARG A 523 -8.66 14.40 9.40
N ALA A 524 -8.93 14.10 10.66
CA ALA A 524 -9.53 12.83 11.06
C ALA A 524 -10.72 13.09 12.00
N VAL A 525 -11.93 12.92 11.46
CA VAL A 525 -13.18 13.38 12.08
C VAL A 525 -13.92 12.19 12.70
N GLY A 526 -14.45 12.38 13.92
CA GLY A 526 -15.22 11.38 14.65
C GLY A 526 -14.86 11.34 16.14
N ASN A 527 -15.84 11.08 17.01
CA ASN A 527 -15.66 11.12 18.48
C ASN A 527 -14.76 10.01 19.05
N TYR A 528 -14.44 8.97 18.27
CA TYR A 528 -13.63 7.82 18.70
C TYR A 528 -12.41 7.61 17.78
N THR A 529 -11.81 8.71 17.32
CA THR A 529 -10.59 8.72 16.52
C THR A 529 -9.41 9.15 17.38
N PHE A 530 -8.34 8.36 17.39
CA PHE A 530 -7.13 8.62 18.17
C PHE A 530 -5.90 8.63 17.27
N VAL A 531 -5.15 9.73 17.31
CA VAL A 531 -3.92 9.88 16.51
C VAL A 531 -2.69 9.83 17.42
N GLN A 532 -1.76 8.93 17.15
CA GLN A 532 -0.51 8.83 17.88
C GLN A 532 0.73 8.94 16.98
N ASP A 533 1.77 9.59 17.49
CA ASP A 533 3.07 9.74 16.85
C ASP A 533 2.98 10.42 15.46
N TYR A 534 2.20 11.51 15.39
CA TYR A 534 1.99 12.30 14.17
C TYR A 534 2.94 13.51 14.08
N ASN A 535 3.59 13.68 12.93
CA ASN A 535 4.53 14.77 12.67
C ASN A 535 4.15 15.57 11.42
N ALA A 536 3.92 16.88 11.58
CA ALA A 536 3.60 17.81 10.51
C ALA A 536 4.72 18.84 10.31
N TRP A 537 5.14 19.06 9.06
CA TRP A 537 6.15 20.08 8.73
C TRP A 537 5.75 20.97 7.55
N GLN A 538 5.72 22.29 7.79
CA GLN A 538 5.36 23.32 6.80
C GLN A 538 3.97 23.16 6.15
N ALA A 539 3.02 22.54 6.85
CA ALA A 539 1.61 22.59 6.46
C ALA A 539 1.03 24.02 6.56
N THR A 540 -0.08 24.31 5.87
CA THR A 540 -0.85 25.56 6.11
C THR A 540 -1.68 25.45 7.38
N TYR A 541 -2.23 24.27 7.61
CA TYR A 541 -3.03 23.89 8.77
C TYR A 541 -2.55 22.51 9.26
N GLY A 542 -2.25 22.39 10.56
CA GLY A 542 -1.49 21.25 11.09
C GLY A 542 -2.31 19.99 11.34
N PHE A 543 -3.32 20.08 12.20
CA PHE A 543 -4.09 18.94 12.69
C PHE A 543 -5.55 19.32 12.98
N TYR A 544 -6.48 18.50 12.49
CA TYR A 544 -7.89 18.51 12.82
C TYR A 544 -8.28 17.13 13.36
N GLY A 545 -8.77 17.08 14.60
CA GLY A 545 -9.19 15.81 15.20
C GLY A 545 -9.59 15.94 16.67
N THR A 546 -9.93 14.80 17.26
CA THR A 546 -10.64 14.69 18.54
C THR A 546 -9.76 14.22 19.71
N ALA A 547 -8.81 13.32 19.50
CA ALA A 547 -7.80 13.00 20.51
C ALA A 547 -6.44 12.69 19.89
N ALA A 548 -5.35 13.06 20.58
CA ALA A 548 -4.01 12.75 20.10
C ALA A 548 -2.93 12.63 21.18
N LYS A 549 -1.87 11.89 20.85
CA LYS A 549 -0.67 11.74 21.69
C LYS A 549 0.60 11.83 20.86
N ASN A 550 1.65 12.45 21.40
CA ASN A 550 2.95 12.60 20.73
C ASN A 550 2.82 13.30 19.37
N VAL A 551 2.23 14.51 19.34
CA VAL A 551 2.03 15.27 18.10
C VAL A 551 3.06 16.39 17.98
N ARG A 552 3.72 16.47 16.83
CA ARG A 552 4.71 17.50 16.52
C ARG A 552 4.28 18.30 15.30
N LEU A 553 4.00 19.59 15.45
CA LEU A 553 3.62 20.49 14.36
C LEU A 553 4.67 21.61 14.25
N VAL A 554 5.40 21.67 13.12
CA VAL A 554 6.52 22.61 12.95
C VAL A 554 6.41 23.44 11.66
N GLY A 555 6.53 24.76 11.80
CA GLY A 555 6.53 25.69 10.68
C GLY A 555 5.15 25.88 10.05
N MET A 556 4.08 25.80 10.85
CA MET A 556 2.70 25.99 10.39
C MET A 556 2.51 27.46 9.99
N LYS A 557 2.24 27.71 8.70
CA LYS A 557 2.10 29.08 8.15
C LYS A 557 0.81 29.17 7.35
N GLY A 558 -0.17 29.84 7.94
CA GLY A 558 -1.52 29.99 7.41
C GLY A 558 -1.67 31.16 6.42
N LYS A 559 -2.85 31.26 5.81
CA LYS A 559 -3.33 32.47 5.11
C LYS A 559 -4.58 33.05 5.79
N GLU A 560 -4.72 32.79 7.10
CA GLU A 560 -5.87 33.05 7.99
C GLU A 560 -7.09 32.11 7.80
N LEU A 561 -8.03 31.92 8.75
CA LEU A 561 -8.19 32.53 10.10
C LEU A 561 -7.05 32.17 11.06
N ASN A 562 -6.59 33.16 11.83
CA ASN A 562 -5.17 33.59 11.85
C ASN A 562 -4.08 32.59 12.30
N GLN A 563 -3.98 31.51 11.51
CA GLN A 563 -2.85 30.58 11.34
C GLN A 563 -2.84 29.37 12.29
N VAL A 564 -3.99 28.70 12.36
CA VAL A 564 -4.28 27.50 13.16
C VAL A 564 -3.24 26.38 13.03
N SER A 565 -2.83 25.83 14.17
CA SER A 565 -2.00 24.62 14.25
C SER A 565 -2.79 23.41 14.72
N LEU A 566 -3.48 23.52 15.86
CA LEU A 566 -4.36 22.48 16.40
C LEU A 566 -5.81 22.99 16.41
N GLU A 567 -6.68 22.36 15.62
CA GLU A 567 -8.08 22.75 15.46
C GLU A 567 -9.04 21.68 16.01
N PHE A 568 -9.89 22.10 16.95
CA PHE A 568 -10.92 21.25 17.56
C PHE A 568 -12.25 21.48 16.82
N TYR A 569 -12.30 21.00 15.57
CA TYR A 569 -13.39 21.26 14.60
C TYR A 569 -14.44 20.13 14.55
N GLU A 570 -15.58 20.39 13.91
CA GLU A 570 -16.61 19.38 13.53
C GLU A 570 -17.27 18.59 14.68
N LYS A 571 -18.10 19.28 15.47
CA LYS A 571 -18.99 18.72 16.51
C LYS A 571 -18.33 17.66 17.44
N PRO A 572 -17.17 17.95 18.06
CA PRO A 572 -16.64 17.07 19.10
C PRO A 572 -17.61 17.04 20.29
N GLU A 573 -17.89 15.85 20.82
CA GLU A 573 -18.78 15.62 21.97
C GLU A 573 -18.14 14.69 23.00
N GLY A 574 -18.47 14.86 24.27
CA GLY A 574 -17.82 14.14 25.37
C GLY A 574 -16.42 14.67 25.68
N LEU A 575 -15.52 13.76 26.06
CA LEU A 575 -14.19 14.06 26.55
C LEU A 575 -13.11 13.81 25.47
N HIS A 576 -12.23 14.78 25.30
CA HIS A 576 -11.16 14.82 24.31
C HIS A 576 -9.82 15.10 24.98
N THR A 577 -8.78 14.31 24.68
CA THR A 577 -7.47 14.42 25.35
C THR A 577 -6.32 14.56 24.38
N PHE A 578 -5.42 15.51 24.68
CA PHE A 578 -4.22 15.83 23.92
C PHE A 578 -3.00 15.84 24.84
N GLU A 579 -2.00 15.03 24.51
CA GLU A 579 -0.82 14.81 25.35
C GLU A 579 0.47 14.82 24.54
N ASN A 580 1.55 15.37 25.10
CA ASN A 580 2.89 15.41 24.51
C ASN A 580 2.89 16.14 23.16
N LEU A 581 2.52 17.43 23.17
CA LEU A 581 2.49 18.25 21.96
C LEU A 581 3.78 19.08 21.81
N VAL A 582 4.31 19.18 20.60
CA VAL A 582 5.41 20.09 20.25
C VAL A 582 4.96 21.00 19.13
N LEU A 583 4.76 22.28 19.44
CA LEU A 583 4.30 23.31 18.51
C LEU A 583 5.42 24.35 18.35
N ASP A 584 6.11 24.31 17.20
CA ASP A 584 7.24 25.21 16.90
C ASP A 584 7.03 25.98 15.61
N GLN A 585 7.35 27.28 15.60
CA GLN A 585 7.16 28.17 14.45
C GLN A 585 5.72 28.10 13.93
N VAL A 586 4.79 28.34 14.85
CA VAL A 586 3.33 28.24 14.65
C VAL A 586 2.67 29.61 14.68
N GLY A 587 1.51 29.70 14.04
CA GLY A 587 0.68 30.89 14.03
C GLY A 587 0.06 31.28 15.37
N GLN A 588 -0.77 32.32 15.34
CA GLN A 588 -1.35 32.94 16.52
C GLN A 588 -2.43 32.03 17.14
N TYR A 589 -2.47 31.97 18.49
CA TYR A 589 -3.43 31.17 19.25
C TYR A 589 -3.42 29.70 18.82
N PRO A 590 -2.34 28.94 19.09
CA PRO A 590 -2.11 27.60 18.53
C PRO A 590 -3.22 26.59 18.83
N PHE A 591 -4.02 26.84 19.87
CA PHE A 591 -5.19 26.04 20.28
C PHE A 591 -6.50 26.73 19.82
N ARG A 592 -7.18 26.16 18.83
CA ARG A 592 -8.41 26.75 18.26
C ARG A 592 -9.65 25.93 18.58
N ILE A 593 -10.57 26.52 19.35
CA ILE A 593 -11.89 25.94 19.64
C ILE A 593 -12.93 26.43 18.64
N THR A 594 -13.44 25.50 17.83
CA THR A 594 -14.22 25.79 16.62
C THR A 594 -15.45 24.88 16.53
N GLY A 595 -16.54 25.29 17.18
CA GLY A 595 -17.80 24.55 17.17
C GLY A 595 -18.78 25.07 16.14
N ARG A 596 -19.14 24.26 15.13
CA ARG A 596 -20.40 24.47 14.41
C ARG A 596 -21.55 24.26 15.40
N ASP A 597 -22.50 25.19 15.37
CA ASP A 597 -23.66 25.19 16.24
C ASP A 597 -24.58 23.99 15.93
N GLY A 598 -25.03 23.27 16.98
CA GLY A 598 -25.80 22.02 16.84
C GLY A 598 -25.08 20.73 17.21
N ARG A 599 -24.20 20.75 18.23
CA ARG A 599 -23.87 19.55 19.03
C ARG A 599 -25.09 19.14 19.86
N SER A 600 -25.21 17.86 20.18
CA SER A 600 -26.23 17.28 21.06
C SER A 600 -25.77 17.18 22.51
N GLU A 601 -24.46 17.03 22.76
CA GLU A 601 -23.87 16.88 24.09
C GLU A 601 -22.76 17.92 24.40
N PRO A 602 -22.40 18.13 25.68
CA PRO A 602 -21.24 18.92 26.08
C PRO A 602 -19.92 18.39 25.50
N CYS A 603 -18.90 19.24 25.47
CA CYS A 603 -17.55 18.89 25.02
C CYS A 603 -16.50 19.47 25.97
N GLU A 604 -15.63 18.60 26.48
CA GLU A 604 -14.45 18.96 27.28
C GLU A 604 -13.19 18.50 26.58
N ILE A 605 -12.25 19.42 26.37
CA ILE A 605 -10.97 19.19 25.71
C ILE A 605 -9.86 19.46 26.74
N HIS A 606 -8.97 18.50 26.99
CA HIS A 606 -7.83 18.68 27.89
C HIS A 606 -6.51 18.54 27.12
N VAL A 607 -5.63 19.53 27.29
CA VAL A 607 -4.30 19.55 26.68
C VAL A 607 -3.24 19.61 27.78
N ARG A 608 -2.32 18.63 27.83
CA ARG A 608 -1.18 18.61 28.78
C ARG A 608 0.16 18.36 28.11
N ASN A 609 1.24 18.70 28.83
CA ASN A 609 2.62 18.48 28.42
C ASN A 609 2.88 18.97 26.98
N TYR A 610 2.56 20.24 26.73
CA TYR A 610 2.76 20.89 25.44
C TYR A 610 3.93 21.88 25.51
N THR A 611 4.77 21.87 24.48
CA THR A 611 5.87 22.83 24.29
C THR A 611 5.47 23.82 23.20
N LEU A 612 5.55 25.11 23.50
CA LEU A 612 5.32 26.21 22.56
C LEU A 612 6.63 26.96 22.33
N THR A 613 7.12 26.99 21.09
CA THR A 613 8.29 27.79 20.70
C THR A 613 8.01 28.58 19.43
N ASN A 614 8.53 29.82 19.36
CA ASN A 614 8.39 30.68 18.19
C ASN A 614 6.92 30.87 17.73
N VAL A 615 5.99 31.03 18.68
CA VAL A 615 4.58 31.34 18.41
C VAL A 615 4.46 32.79 17.93
N GLU A 616 3.73 33.00 16.83
CA GLU A 616 3.51 34.31 16.24
C GLU A 616 2.89 35.31 17.26
N ASP A 617 3.38 36.55 17.26
CA ASP A 617 3.03 37.63 18.19
C ASP A 617 3.12 37.27 19.70
N ASN A 618 3.77 36.15 20.05
CA ASN A 618 3.75 35.57 21.41
C ASN A 618 2.31 35.29 21.92
N LYS A 619 1.37 35.02 21.01
CA LYS A 619 -0.05 34.72 21.31
C LYS A 619 -0.23 33.24 21.66
N THR A 620 0.28 32.85 22.81
CA THR A 620 0.46 31.45 23.24
C THR A 620 -0.80 30.77 23.79
N GLY A 621 -1.88 31.50 24.02
CA GLY A 621 -3.15 30.96 24.50
C GLY A 621 -4.01 30.34 23.40
N ALA A 622 -5.33 30.46 23.57
CA ALA A 622 -6.35 29.89 22.69
C ALA A 622 -7.23 30.95 22.03
N GLY A 623 -7.91 30.57 20.94
CA GLY A 623 -8.82 31.40 20.17
C GLY A 623 -10.03 30.64 19.60
N SER A 624 -10.95 31.36 18.93
CA SER A 624 -12.21 30.84 18.38
C SER A 624 -12.59 31.54 17.07
N GLU A 625 -13.22 30.83 16.13
CA GLU A 625 -13.42 31.30 14.75
C GLU A 625 -14.42 32.48 14.64
N THR A 626 -15.43 32.55 15.50
CA THR A 626 -16.41 33.65 15.54
C THR A 626 -16.95 33.93 16.95
N ASN A 627 -17.75 34.98 17.11
CA ASN A 627 -18.63 35.15 18.26
C ASN A 627 -19.85 34.18 18.18
N HIS A 628 -19.60 32.86 18.29
CA HIS A 628 -20.56 31.76 18.08
C HIS A 628 -21.79 31.82 19.01
N ALA A 629 -22.75 32.72 18.75
CA ALA A 629 -23.75 33.22 19.70
C ALA A 629 -24.84 32.22 20.15
N LYS A 630 -24.62 30.93 19.96
CA LYS A 630 -25.59 29.84 20.17
C LYS A 630 -25.00 28.52 20.64
N ALA A 631 -23.67 28.39 20.80
CA ALA A 631 -22.95 27.11 20.93
C ALA A 631 -23.22 26.31 22.23
N THR A 632 -24.47 26.04 22.55
CA THR A 632 -24.98 25.07 23.53
C THR A 632 -25.16 23.71 22.85
N PRO A 633 -24.89 22.57 23.52
CA PRO A 633 -24.40 22.43 24.90
C PRO A 633 -22.96 22.92 25.11
N GLU A 634 -22.46 22.83 26.34
CA GLU A 634 -21.20 23.48 26.76
C GLU A 634 -19.98 23.08 25.91
N LEU A 635 -19.05 24.03 25.67
CA LEU A 635 -17.73 23.76 25.09
C LEU A 635 -16.65 24.34 26.00
N THR A 636 -15.74 23.50 26.49
CA THR A 636 -14.69 23.89 27.43
C THR A 636 -13.34 23.31 27.01
N LEU A 637 -12.30 24.14 27.00
CA LEU A 637 -10.91 23.73 26.80
C LEU A 637 -10.11 23.97 28.09
N TYR A 638 -9.39 22.97 28.55
CA TYR A 638 -8.44 23.05 29.65
C TYR A 638 -7.01 22.98 29.10
N LEU A 639 -6.26 24.06 29.24
CA LEU A 639 -4.81 24.06 29.03
C LEU A 639 -4.16 23.82 30.40
N HIS A 640 -3.69 22.58 30.63
CA HIS A 640 -3.07 22.20 31.90
C HIS A 640 -1.73 22.92 32.09
N ASP A 641 -1.39 23.19 33.34
CA ASP A 641 -0.17 23.90 33.77
C ASP A 641 0.08 25.28 33.11
N PHE A 642 -0.93 25.88 32.46
CA PHE A 642 -0.78 27.12 31.66
C PHE A 642 -0.27 28.30 32.49
N PHE A 643 -0.70 28.43 33.75
CA PHE A 643 -0.23 29.45 34.68
C PHE A 643 0.92 28.96 35.58
N GLY A 644 1.50 27.80 35.28
CA GLY A 644 2.50 27.11 36.08
C GLY A 644 1.96 25.81 36.71
N PRO A 645 2.80 25.07 37.46
CA PRO A 645 2.47 23.71 37.91
C PRO A 645 1.18 23.62 38.74
N ASN A 646 0.25 22.78 38.31
CA ASN A 646 -1.10 22.59 38.86
C ASN A 646 -1.98 23.87 38.85
N ARG A 647 -1.78 24.75 37.85
CA ARG A 647 -2.56 25.98 37.63
C ARG A 647 -3.02 26.05 36.17
N ASP A 648 -4.21 25.55 35.93
CA ASP A 648 -4.73 25.31 34.58
C ASP A 648 -5.59 26.49 34.10
N ALA A 649 -5.63 26.70 32.78
CA ALA A 649 -6.53 27.67 32.16
C ALA A 649 -7.79 26.95 31.67
N LYS A 650 -8.95 27.23 32.30
CA LYS A 650 -10.28 26.84 31.82
C LYS A 650 -10.79 27.90 30.85
N VAL A 651 -10.71 27.60 29.56
CA VAL A 651 -11.07 28.47 28.43
C VAL A 651 -12.46 28.10 27.92
N ILE A 652 -13.33 29.11 27.76
CA ILE A 652 -14.66 28.96 27.14
C ILE A 652 -14.90 30.06 26.10
N PRO A 653 -15.78 29.84 25.09
CA PRO A 653 -16.23 30.91 24.20
C PRO A 653 -16.82 32.08 25.01
N ARG A 654 -16.45 33.31 24.65
CA ARG A 654 -16.74 34.52 25.44
C ARG A 654 -18.23 34.74 25.75
N ASN A 655 -19.09 34.27 24.86
CA ASN A 655 -20.55 34.39 24.93
C ASN A 655 -21.24 33.28 25.75
N GLN A 656 -20.54 32.21 26.16
CA GLN A 656 -21.10 31.19 27.06
C GLN A 656 -21.00 31.64 28.52
N THR A 657 -21.98 31.25 29.34
CA THR A 657 -21.98 31.46 30.79
C THR A 657 -21.98 30.11 31.48
N ARG A 658 -21.23 29.98 32.58
CA ARG A 658 -21.16 28.77 33.40
C ARG A 658 -21.78 29.03 34.77
N SER A 659 -22.41 28.00 35.35
CA SER A 659 -22.93 28.00 36.72
C SER A 659 -21.97 27.32 37.71
N ASP A 660 -20.66 27.46 37.46
CA ASP A 660 -19.57 26.83 38.23
C ASP A 660 -18.95 27.75 39.31
N GLY A 661 -19.42 28.99 39.42
CA GLY A 661 -18.94 29.96 40.41
C GLY A 661 -17.58 30.60 40.10
N LEU A 662 -17.00 30.33 38.92
CA LEU A 662 -15.68 30.86 38.54
C LEU A 662 -15.75 32.27 37.95
N ASN A 663 -14.71 33.07 38.21
CA ASN A 663 -14.56 34.42 37.67
C ASN A 663 -13.81 34.41 36.32
N TYR A 664 -14.56 34.32 35.22
CA TYR A 664 -13.98 34.33 33.87
C TYR A 664 -13.59 35.74 33.39
N GLN A 665 -12.36 35.88 32.91
CA GLN A 665 -11.79 37.14 32.43
C GLN A 665 -11.35 37.05 30.96
N VAL A 666 -11.32 38.19 30.26
CA VAL A 666 -10.73 38.29 28.92
C VAL A 666 -9.27 38.67 29.07
N MET A 667 -8.36 37.86 28.53
CA MET A 667 -6.91 37.95 28.77
C MET A 667 -6.12 38.21 27.48
N THR A 668 -6.45 39.30 26.78
CA THR A 668 -5.71 39.75 25.59
C THR A 668 -4.35 40.36 25.99
N PRO A 669 -3.30 40.26 25.14
CA PRO A 669 -3.27 39.60 23.84
C PRO A 669 -2.98 38.08 23.92
N THR A 670 -2.70 37.51 25.09
CA THR A 670 -2.30 36.09 25.24
C THR A 670 -3.38 35.13 24.72
N PHE A 671 -4.65 35.44 25.01
CA PHE A 671 -5.83 34.77 24.47
C PHE A 671 -6.57 35.72 23.52
N GLU A 672 -7.28 35.15 22.55
CA GLU A 672 -8.05 35.93 21.59
C GLU A 672 -9.29 36.56 22.24
N GLU A 673 -9.77 37.69 21.70
CA GLU A 673 -10.93 38.40 22.23
C GLU A 673 -12.25 37.62 22.17
N TYR A 674 -12.33 36.50 21.44
CA TYR A 674 -13.52 35.64 21.33
C TYR A 674 -13.61 34.56 22.42
N VAL A 675 -12.62 34.45 23.31
CA VAL A 675 -12.65 33.53 24.46
C VAL A 675 -12.55 34.28 25.80
N LYS A 676 -12.84 33.58 26.89
CA LYS A 676 -12.57 34.02 28.26
C LYS A 676 -12.08 32.86 29.11
N VAL A 677 -11.29 33.18 30.14
CA VAL A 677 -10.47 32.22 30.89
C VAL A 677 -10.70 32.38 32.38
N ALA A 678 -10.77 31.25 33.10
CA ALA A 678 -10.62 31.20 34.55
C ALA A 678 -9.43 30.30 34.92
N GLU A 679 -8.71 30.64 35.98
CA GLU A 679 -7.70 29.77 36.56
C GLU A 679 -8.37 28.68 37.42
N VAL A 680 -7.98 27.43 37.23
CA VAL A 680 -8.50 26.27 37.97
C VAL A 680 -7.35 25.30 38.32
N ASN A 681 -7.67 24.26 39.09
CA ASN A 681 -6.83 23.08 39.26
C ASN A 681 -7.73 21.87 39.05
N VAL A 682 -7.55 21.16 37.93
CA VAL A 682 -8.34 19.98 37.56
C VAL A 682 -7.41 18.82 37.20
N PRO A 683 -7.68 17.58 37.64
CA PRO A 683 -6.87 16.45 37.24
C PRO A 683 -6.99 16.23 35.73
N PHE A 684 -5.88 15.90 35.05
CA PHE A 684 -5.96 15.43 33.67
C PHE A 684 -6.68 14.08 33.63
N PRO A 685 -7.78 13.96 32.87
CA PRO A 685 -8.58 12.73 32.86
C PRO A 685 -7.88 11.63 32.05
N GLU A 686 -8.25 10.37 32.31
CA GLU A 686 -7.81 9.28 31.45
C GLU A 686 -8.41 9.45 30.05
N ASN A 687 -7.63 9.17 28.99
CA ASN A 687 -8.14 9.20 27.61
C ASN A 687 -9.31 8.19 27.48
N PRO A 688 -10.53 8.62 27.13
CA PRO A 688 -11.66 7.72 26.98
C PRO A 688 -11.51 6.80 25.75
N ILE A 689 -10.67 7.19 24.78
CA ILE A 689 -10.36 6.39 23.60
C ILE A 689 -9.11 5.56 23.90
N LYS A 690 -9.32 4.30 24.26
CA LYS A 690 -8.22 3.33 24.48
C LYS A 690 -8.03 2.51 23.20
N PRO A 691 -6.79 2.31 22.72
CA PRO A 691 -6.51 1.24 21.75
C PRO A 691 -7.00 -0.08 22.34
N MET A 692 -8.04 -0.65 21.74
CA MET A 692 -8.64 -1.91 22.13
C MET A 692 -8.61 -2.83 20.92
N ASP A 693 -8.03 -4.01 21.07
CA ASP A 693 -8.13 -5.05 20.08
C ASP A 693 -9.09 -6.15 20.55
N ARG A 694 -10.08 -6.46 19.72
CA ARG A 694 -11.07 -7.53 19.93
C ARG A 694 -11.16 -8.45 18.72
N MET A 695 -10.38 -8.18 17.67
CA MET A 695 -10.26 -9.07 16.53
C MET A 695 -9.02 -9.94 16.74
N GLY A 696 -8.93 -11.03 15.97
CA GLY A 696 -7.70 -11.78 15.85
C GLY A 696 -6.93 -11.34 14.61
N PRO A 697 -5.62 -11.61 14.55
CA PRO A 697 -4.82 -11.21 13.41
C PRO A 697 -5.29 -11.81 12.09
N VAL A 698 -4.92 -11.15 11.00
CA VAL A 698 -5.24 -11.55 9.63
C VAL A 698 -3.99 -12.13 8.98
N THR A 699 -3.96 -13.44 8.72
CA THR A 699 -2.81 -14.11 8.08
C THR A 699 -3.10 -14.49 6.64
N ALA A 700 -2.08 -14.40 5.77
CA ALA A 700 -2.13 -15.03 4.47
C ALA A 700 -0.78 -15.63 4.05
N ILE A 701 -0.77 -16.93 3.71
CA ILE A 701 0.32 -17.58 2.97
C ILE A 701 0.41 -16.94 1.57
N THR A 702 1.57 -16.37 1.23
CA THR A 702 1.87 -15.81 -0.10
C THR A 702 2.75 -16.74 -0.95
N TYR A 703 3.37 -17.75 -0.32
CA TYR A 703 4.12 -18.79 -1.00
C TYR A 703 4.11 -20.09 -0.17
N PRO A 704 3.86 -21.28 -0.75
CA PRO A 704 3.57 -21.57 -2.16
C PRO A 704 2.27 -20.94 -2.68
N PRO A 705 2.11 -20.74 -4.00
CA PRO A 705 0.83 -20.32 -4.57
C PRO A 705 -0.17 -21.50 -4.61
N ALA A 706 -1.46 -21.17 -4.50
CA ALA A 706 -2.56 -22.14 -4.59
C ALA A 706 -2.59 -22.89 -5.93
N ASP A 707 -3.05 -24.13 -5.89
CA ASP A 707 -3.31 -24.97 -7.08
C ASP A 707 -2.06 -25.24 -7.97
N GLN A 708 -0.84 -24.93 -7.50
CA GLN A 708 0.42 -25.15 -8.25
C GLN A 708 1.26 -26.30 -7.68
N THR A 709 2.14 -26.84 -8.53
CA THR A 709 3.17 -27.80 -8.12
C THR A 709 4.47 -27.06 -7.83
N VAL A 710 5.03 -27.30 -6.64
CA VAL A 710 6.24 -26.66 -6.13
C VAL A 710 7.30 -27.73 -5.82
N ALA A 711 8.54 -27.48 -6.24
CA ALA A 711 9.66 -28.33 -5.87
C ALA A 711 10.07 -28.08 -4.41
N THR A 712 10.24 -29.16 -3.64
CA THR A 712 10.96 -29.07 -2.36
C THR A 712 12.44 -28.81 -2.63
N ARG A 713 13.15 -28.27 -1.64
CA ARG A 713 14.62 -28.26 -1.65
C ARG A 713 15.17 -29.69 -1.73
N PRO A 714 16.44 -29.91 -2.13
CA PRO A 714 17.02 -31.25 -2.26
C PRO A 714 16.95 -32.12 -0.99
N ASN A 715 16.85 -31.50 0.18
CA ASN A 715 16.70 -32.14 1.49
C ASN A 715 15.24 -32.36 1.93
N GLY A 716 14.25 -32.14 1.05
CA GLY A 716 12.82 -32.31 1.35
C GLY A 716 12.18 -31.16 2.11
N ASP A 717 12.85 -30.00 2.24
CA ASP A 717 12.25 -28.82 2.86
C ASP A 717 11.33 -28.05 1.91
N LEU A 718 10.27 -27.46 2.47
CA LEU A 718 9.53 -26.35 1.87
C LEU A 718 9.74 -25.09 2.70
N ILE A 719 9.99 -23.97 2.01
CA ILE A 719 9.91 -22.65 2.60
C ILE A 719 8.52 -22.10 2.32
N VAL A 720 7.79 -21.76 3.37
CA VAL A 720 6.48 -21.10 3.29
C VAL A 720 6.68 -19.65 3.73
N THR A 721 6.13 -18.69 3.00
CA THR A 721 6.12 -17.28 3.38
C THR A 721 4.70 -16.73 3.37
N GLY A 722 4.50 -15.64 4.09
CA GLY A 722 3.23 -14.94 4.10
C GLY A 722 3.33 -13.57 4.72
N THR A 723 2.17 -12.97 4.92
CA THR A 723 1.95 -11.74 5.68
C THR A 723 1.04 -12.02 6.88
N CYS A 724 1.17 -11.20 7.90
CA CYS A 724 0.22 -11.12 9.01
C CYS A 724 0.12 -9.65 9.43
N PHE A 725 -1.09 -9.17 9.70
CA PHE A 725 -1.32 -7.84 10.23
C PHE A 725 -2.54 -7.82 11.15
N ASP A 726 -2.55 -6.87 12.07
CA ASP A 726 -3.62 -6.65 13.05
C ASP A 726 -3.56 -5.21 13.57
N ALA A 727 -4.52 -4.81 14.41
CA ALA A 727 -4.48 -3.52 15.11
C ALA A 727 -3.41 -3.47 16.20
N SER A 728 -3.07 -4.62 16.77
CA SER A 728 -2.09 -4.79 17.85
C SER A 728 -0.81 -5.53 17.41
N SER A 729 0.08 -5.81 18.38
CA SER A 729 1.32 -6.55 18.12
C SER A 729 1.06 -8.05 17.99
N ILE A 730 1.63 -8.69 16.96
CA ILE A 730 1.55 -10.13 16.70
C ILE A 730 2.51 -10.89 17.62
N ALA A 731 1.98 -11.64 18.60
CA ALA A 731 2.79 -12.48 19.48
C ALA A 731 3.38 -13.70 18.76
N SER A 732 2.62 -14.30 17.83
CA SER A 732 3.12 -15.39 16.99
C SER A 732 2.30 -15.64 15.73
N VAL A 733 3.00 -16.02 14.66
CA VAL A 733 2.45 -16.76 13.52
C VAL A 733 3.02 -18.18 13.51
N THR A 734 2.23 -19.17 13.14
CA THR A 734 2.65 -20.56 12.94
C THR A 734 2.13 -21.10 11.61
N VAL A 735 2.81 -22.10 11.04
CA VAL A 735 2.25 -22.93 9.95
C VAL A 735 2.38 -24.39 10.32
N ASN A 736 1.27 -25.13 10.30
CA ASN A 736 1.21 -26.53 10.75
C ASN A 736 1.84 -26.74 12.14
N GLY A 737 1.62 -25.79 13.06
CA GLY A 737 2.21 -25.77 14.40
C GLY A 737 3.68 -25.36 14.50
N VAL A 738 4.39 -25.15 13.38
CA VAL A 738 5.78 -24.67 13.38
C VAL A 738 5.79 -23.14 13.44
N LYS A 739 6.46 -22.56 14.44
CA LYS A 739 6.55 -21.10 14.61
C LYS A 739 7.29 -20.45 13.43
N ALA A 740 6.67 -19.42 12.84
CA ALA A 740 7.28 -18.61 11.80
C ALA A 740 8.25 -17.57 12.39
N ARG A 741 9.25 -17.20 11.59
CA ARG A 741 10.17 -16.10 11.83
C ARG A 741 9.64 -14.83 11.14
N PRO A 742 9.57 -13.66 11.81
CA PRO A 742 9.33 -12.40 11.12
C PRO A 742 10.49 -12.05 10.19
N LEU A 743 10.15 -11.59 8.99
CA LEU A 743 11.06 -11.01 7.99
C LEU A 743 11.01 -9.48 7.99
N ALA A 744 9.87 -8.91 8.39
CA ALA A 744 9.63 -7.49 8.59
C ALA A 744 8.94 -7.28 9.95
N ASP A 745 8.83 -6.01 10.36
CA ASP A 745 8.24 -5.64 11.65
C ASP A 745 6.80 -6.16 11.80
N ASN A 746 6.45 -6.51 13.03
CA ASN A 746 5.13 -7.03 13.42
C ASN A 746 4.57 -8.16 12.52
N TYR A 747 5.43 -9.05 12.00
CA TYR A 747 5.08 -10.15 11.08
C TYR A 747 4.43 -9.71 9.73
N LEU A 748 4.51 -8.43 9.34
CA LEU A 748 4.06 -7.94 8.02
C LEU A 748 4.60 -8.76 6.84
N GLN A 749 5.79 -9.32 7.03
CA GLN A 749 6.29 -10.45 6.26
C GLN A 749 6.82 -11.50 7.24
N TRP A 750 6.54 -12.77 6.97
CA TRP A 750 7.04 -13.89 7.77
C TRP A 750 7.45 -15.08 6.91
N GLN A 751 8.27 -15.96 7.49
CA GLN A 751 8.76 -17.18 6.84
C GLN A 751 8.85 -18.33 7.83
N VAL A 752 8.54 -19.53 7.37
CA VAL A 752 8.76 -20.77 8.11
C VAL A 752 9.34 -21.85 7.20
N ARG A 753 10.14 -22.73 7.79
CA ARG A 753 10.75 -23.89 7.13
C ARG A 753 10.05 -25.14 7.60
N LEU A 754 9.29 -25.77 6.72
CA LEU A 754 8.73 -27.10 6.94
C LEU A 754 9.74 -28.12 6.41
N SER A 755 10.12 -29.10 7.22
CA SER A 755 11.20 -30.04 6.92
C SER A 755 10.66 -31.46 6.74
N ASN A 756 11.39 -32.31 6.01
CA ASN A 756 11.06 -33.72 5.77
C ASN A 756 9.70 -33.94 5.08
N LEU A 757 9.26 -33.01 4.22
CA LEU A 757 8.04 -33.20 3.45
C LEU A 757 8.26 -34.23 2.34
N ARG A 758 7.28 -35.13 2.18
CA ARG A 758 7.24 -36.08 1.06
C ARG A 758 6.61 -35.40 -0.16
N GLY A 759 6.88 -35.91 -1.37
CA GLY A 759 6.13 -35.52 -2.56
C GLY A 759 4.65 -35.91 -2.45
N GLY A 760 3.78 -35.17 -3.14
CA GLY A 760 2.32 -35.28 -3.05
C GLY A 760 1.65 -33.99 -2.57
N GLU A 761 0.33 -34.03 -2.33
CA GLU A 761 -0.41 -32.90 -1.78
C GLU A 761 -0.02 -32.65 -0.31
N VAL A 762 0.26 -31.40 0.04
CA VAL A 762 0.42 -30.94 1.43
C VAL A 762 -0.62 -29.86 1.74
N THR A 763 -1.28 -30.00 2.89
CA THR A 763 -2.10 -28.94 3.48
C THR A 763 -1.21 -28.06 4.37
N LEU A 764 -1.22 -26.76 4.11
CA LEU A 764 -0.56 -25.72 4.89
C LEU A 764 -1.64 -24.90 5.59
N LYS A 765 -1.66 -24.90 6.92
CA LYS A 765 -2.54 -24.07 7.73
C LYS A 765 -1.70 -23.03 8.46
N ALA A 766 -1.86 -21.76 8.11
CA ALA A 766 -1.25 -20.64 8.81
C ALA A 766 -2.22 -20.09 9.87
N GLU A 767 -1.71 -19.84 11.07
CA GLU A 767 -2.48 -19.37 12.25
C GLU A 767 -1.70 -18.30 13.00
N ALA A 768 -2.37 -17.23 13.43
CA ALA A 768 -1.79 -16.15 14.21
C ALA A 768 -2.52 -15.86 15.54
N VAL A 769 -1.76 -15.24 16.45
CA VAL A 769 -2.20 -14.78 17.79
C VAL A 769 -1.56 -13.43 18.07
N ASP A 770 -2.33 -12.48 18.58
CA ASP A 770 -1.87 -11.15 18.99
C ASP A 770 -1.29 -11.12 20.42
N GLU A 771 -0.92 -9.95 20.91
CA GLU A 771 -0.40 -9.71 22.26
C GLU A 771 -1.47 -9.78 23.36
N PHE A 772 -2.75 -9.61 23.01
CA PHE A 772 -3.89 -9.74 23.93
C PHE A 772 -4.39 -11.18 24.06
N GLY A 773 -3.92 -12.10 23.22
CA GLY A 773 -4.32 -13.50 23.16
C GLY A 773 -5.50 -13.79 22.22
N ASN A 774 -5.98 -12.79 21.48
CA ASN A 774 -6.93 -12.98 20.40
C ASN A 774 -6.32 -13.84 19.29
N ARG A 775 -7.16 -14.67 18.65
CA ARG A 775 -6.73 -15.65 17.64
C ARG A 775 -7.44 -15.38 16.33
N GLU A 776 -6.71 -15.55 15.24
CA GLU A 776 -7.29 -15.57 13.89
C GLU A 776 -8.44 -16.58 13.82
N LEU A 777 -9.67 -16.08 13.57
CA LEU A 777 -10.88 -16.92 13.56
C LEU A 777 -11.04 -17.70 12.25
N ASN A 778 -10.46 -17.20 11.15
CA ASN A 778 -10.41 -17.87 9.85
C ASN A 778 -8.95 -18.13 9.38
N PRO A 779 -8.22 -19.10 9.96
CA PRO A 779 -6.86 -19.45 9.54
C PRO A 779 -6.72 -19.74 8.04
N HIS A 780 -5.68 -19.21 7.38
CA HIS A 780 -5.46 -19.52 5.96
C HIS A 780 -5.03 -20.99 5.79
N VAL A 781 -5.95 -21.82 5.28
CA VAL A 781 -5.68 -23.19 4.81
C VAL A 781 -5.45 -23.21 3.30
N LEU A 782 -4.28 -23.69 2.89
CA LEU A 782 -3.83 -23.78 1.51
C LEU A 782 -3.44 -25.22 1.16
N LYS A 783 -3.86 -25.71 -0.01
CA LYS A 783 -3.34 -26.95 -0.59
C LYS A 783 -2.25 -26.62 -1.62
N ALA A 784 -1.11 -27.30 -1.52
CA ALA A 784 -0.01 -27.22 -2.49
C ALA A 784 0.44 -28.62 -2.90
N ASN A 785 0.81 -28.80 -4.16
CA ASN A 785 1.37 -30.07 -4.64
C ASN A 785 2.89 -30.01 -4.62
N LEU A 786 3.55 -31.04 -4.08
CA LEU A 786 5.00 -31.13 -4.01
C LEU A 786 5.52 -32.18 -4.99
N SER A 787 6.42 -31.80 -5.91
CA SER A 787 7.05 -32.74 -6.84
C SER A 787 8.14 -33.62 -6.20
N GLY A 788 8.42 -33.42 -4.91
CA GLY A 788 9.52 -34.05 -4.18
C GLY A 788 10.90 -33.47 -4.55
N PRO A 789 11.99 -34.00 -3.96
CA PRO A 789 13.34 -33.58 -4.30
C PRO A 789 13.67 -34.10 -5.71
N THR A 790 13.69 -33.20 -6.69
CA THR A 790 14.11 -33.52 -8.05
C THR A 790 15.60 -33.82 -8.06
N ALA A 791 15.97 -35.07 -8.29
CA ALA A 791 17.33 -35.46 -8.61
C ALA A 791 17.71 -34.83 -9.96
N VAL A 792 18.53 -33.78 -9.93
CA VAL A 792 19.07 -33.16 -11.14
C VAL A 792 20.07 -34.15 -11.76
N THR A 793 19.74 -34.68 -12.93
CA THR A 793 20.73 -35.33 -13.79
C THR A 793 21.65 -34.27 -14.36
N GLU A 794 22.81 -34.09 -13.73
CA GLU A 794 23.88 -33.25 -14.26
C GLU A 794 24.47 -33.85 -15.54
N ALA A 795 24.47 -33.06 -16.60
CA ALA A 795 25.28 -33.30 -17.79
C ALA A 795 26.08 -32.02 -18.14
N GLY A 796 27.22 -31.86 -17.46
CA GLY A 796 28.38 -31.14 -17.99
C GLY A 796 28.33 -29.61 -18.07
N ALA A 797 28.74 -28.94 -16.99
CA ALA A 797 29.94 -28.09 -16.99
C ALA A 797 30.24 -27.59 -15.58
N ALA A 798 31.36 -28.03 -15.00
CA ALA A 798 31.83 -27.51 -13.73
C ALA A 798 32.74 -26.29 -13.94
N GLU A 799 32.49 -25.21 -13.20
CA GLU A 799 33.60 -24.41 -12.67
C GLU A 799 33.26 -23.90 -11.26
N THR A 800 34.21 -24.09 -10.35
CA THR A 800 34.01 -24.02 -8.90
C THR A 800 33.98 -22.59 -8.38
N THR A 801 32.83 -22.12 -7.87
CA THR A 801 32.80 -20.97 -6.95
C THR A 801 33.08 -21.44 -5.53
N VAL A 802 34.34 -21.34 -5.09
CA VAL A 802 34.72 -21.66 -3.70
C VAL A 802 34.14 -20.58 -2.77
N ARG A 803 33.19 -20.99 -1.92
CA ARG A 803 32.47 -20.10 -0.99
C ARG A 803 33.28 -19.94 0.30
N HIS A 804 33.98 -18.83 0.44
CA HIS A 804 34.79 -18.52 1.64
C HIS A 804 34.03 -17.66 2.65
N TYR A 805 34.41 -17.76 3.93
CA TYR A 805 34.06 -16.77 4.94
C TYR A 805 34.63 -15.39 4.58
N SER A 806 33.95 -14.33 4.98
CA SER A 806 34.43 -12.95 4.79
C SER A 806 34.26 -12.11 6.07
N LEU A 807 35.27 -11.30 6.40
CA LEU A 807 35.21 -10.25 7.42
C LEU A 807 35.40 -8.88 6.74
N SER A 808 34.34 -8.08 6.76
CA SER A 808 34.32 -6.74 6.18
C SER A 808 35.07 -5.73 7.05
N GLN A 809 35.44 -4.60 6.46
CA GLN A 809 35.89 -3.43 7.21
C GLN A 809 34.73 -2.86 8.02
N ASN A 810 34.98 -2.47 9.28
CA ASN A 810 33.98 -1.87 10.15
C ASN A 810 33.59 -0.48 9.65
N TYR A 811 32.34 -0.08 9.87
CA TYR A 811 31.83 1.23 9.45
C TYR A 811 30.96 1.88 10.55
N PRO A 812 31.16 3.18 10.88
CA PRO A 812 32.24 4.04 10.42
C PRO A 812 33.63 3.58 10.89
N ASN A 813 34.70 4.09 10.27
CA ASN A 813 36.10 3.89 10.70
C ASN A 813 36.99 5.03 10.16
N PRO A 814 37.53 5.95 11.00
CA PRO A 814 37.38 6.01 12.45
C PRO A 814 35.94 6.15 12.93
N PHE A 815 35.67 5.79 14.19
CA PHE A 815 34.33 5.80 14.76
C PHE A 815 34.26 6.44 16.15
N ASN A 816 33.08 6.96 16.50
CA ASN A 816 32.81 7.58 17.80
C ASN A 816 31.33 7.43 18.21
N PRO A 817 31.01 6.77 19.34
CA PRO A 817 31.73 5.66 19.95
C PRO A 817 31.34 4.30 19.33
N GLU A 818 30.39 4.27 18.38
CA GLU A 818 29.80 3.04 17.81
C GLU A 818 30.31 2.73 16.39
N THR A 819 30.55 1.45 16.09
CA THR A 819 30.83 0.94 14.74
C THR A 819 30.19 -0.41 14.50
N ARG A 820 29.84 -0.71 13.24
CA ARG A 820 29.28 -2.00 12.81
C ARG A 820 30.33 -2.84 12.10
N ILE A 821 30.50 -4.08 12.56
CA ILE A 821 31.36 -5.10 12.00
C ILE A 821 30.50 -6.12 11.26
N VAL A 822 30.74 -6.29 9.95
CA VAL A 822 29.96 -7.19 9.09
C VAL A 822 30.81 -8.40 8.69
N PHE A 823 30.25 -9.59 8.79
CA PHE A 823 30.91 -10.83 8.35
C PHE A 823 29.93 -11.83 7.74
N GLU A 824 30.45 -12.76 6.94
CA GLU A 824 29.64 -13.74 6.21
C GLU A 824 30.11 -15.17 6.51
N VAL A 825 29.14 -16.03 6.80
CA VAL A 825 29.28 -17.48 6.93
C VAL A 825 28.83 -18.11 5.60
N PRO A 826 29.68 -18.86 4.88
CA PRO A 826 29.38 -19.32 3.53
C PRO A 826 28.25 -20.35 3.52
N LEU A 827 27.47 -20.36 2.44
CA LEU A 827 26.52 -21.44 2.15
C LEU A 827 27.26 -22.70 1.75
N ASP A 828 27.43 -23.64 2.69
CA ASP A 828 27.87 -25.00 2.42
C ASP A 828 27.00 -26.04 3.14
N ASP A 829 27.13 -27.31 2.76
CA ASP A 829 26.16 -28.38 3.05
C ASP A 829 26.18 -28.90 4.50
N LEU A 830 26.88 -28.20 5.40
CA LEU A 830 27.26 -28.67 6.75
C LEU A 830 26.54 -27.95 7.89
N GLY A 831 25.53 -27.12 7.60
CA GLY A 831 24.65 -26.52 8.60
C GLY A 831 25.30 -25.42 9.44
N SER A 832 25.03 -25.38 10.75
CA SER A 832 25.53 -24.30 11.63
C SER A 832 27.01 -24.47 11.98
N ARG A 833 27.76 -23.38 11.87
CA ARG A 833 29.22 -23.30 11.99
C ARG A 833 29.64 -22.61 13.28
N SER A 834 30.64 -23.14 13.97
CA SER A 834 31.26 -22.42 15.09
C SER A 834 31.99 -21.19 14.56
N VAL A 835 31.62 -20.03 15.07
CA VAL A 835 32.12 -18.70 14.70
C VAL A 835 32.38 -17.91 15.98
N ARG A 836 33.53 -17.24 16.03
CA ARG A 836 33.97 -16.41 17.15
C ARG A 836 34.50 -15.07 16.61
N LEU A 837 33.96 -13.97 17.12
CA LEU A 837 34.34 -12.60 16.74
C LEU A 837 34.80 -11.86 17.99
N VAL A 838 36.07 -11.44 18.02
CA VAL A 838 36.71 -10.85 19.21
C VAL A 838 37.43 -9.56 18.85
N VAL A 839 37.31 -8.55 19.72
CA VAL A 839 38.04 -7.28 19.67
C VAL A 839 39.29 -7.35 20.55
N PHE A 840 40.40 -6.82 20.05
CA PHE A 840 41.70 -6.76 20.70
C PHE A 840 42.28 -5.34 20.67
N ASP A 841 43.13 -5.02 21.65
CA ASP A 841 43.94 -3.80 21.63
C ASP A 841 45.23 -3.96 20.79
N ILE A 842 46.03 -2.90 20.70
CA ILE A 842 47.31 -2.90 19.95
C ILE A 842 48.38 -3.85 20.52
N LEU A 843 48.22 -4.33 21.76
CA LEU A 843 49.10 -5.32 22.39
C LEU A 843 48.56 -6.75 22.23
N GLY A 844 47.46 -6.94 21.50
CA GLY A 844 46.81 -8.24 21.30
C GLY A 844 46.02 -8.74 22.52
N ARG A 845 45.73 -7.88 23.50
CA ARG A 845 44.90 -8.25 24.66
C ARG A 845 43.43 -8.20 24.27
N GLN A 846 42.65 -9.22 24.64
CA GLN A 846 41.21 -9.26 24.39
C GLN A 846 40.50 -8.12 25.13
N VAL A 847 39.65 -7.39 24.41
CA VAL A 847 38.86 -6.24 24.90
C VAL A 847 37.39 -6.61 25.07
N LYS A 848 36.79 -7.26 24.07
CA LYS A 848 35.37 -7.66 24.08
C LYS A 848 35.07 -8.77 23.06
N THR A 849 34.28 -9.76 23.46
CA THR A 849 33.75 -10.81 22.59
C THR A 849 32.42 -10.35 22.02
N LEU A 850 32.28 -10.31 20.69
CA LEU A 850 31.06 -9.89 20.01
C LEU A 850 30.22 -11.08 19.51
N VAL A 851 30.87 -12.23 19.28
CA VAL A 851 30.22 -13.52 18.95
C VAL A 851 31.08 -14.64 19.52
N ASP A 852 30.45 -15.63 20.15
CA ASP A 852 31.04 -16.94 20.42
C ASP A 852 29.92 -17.99 20.38
N GLY A 853 29.78 -18.73 19.27
CA GLY A 853 28.64 -19.64 19.11
C GLY A 853 28.53 -20.31 17.74
N LYS A 854 27.42 -21.01 17.50
CA LYS A 854 27.11 -21.65 16.21
C LYS A 854 26.16 -20.78 15.39
N LEU A 855 26.60 -20.34 14.21
CA LEU A 855 25.84 -19.50 13.28
C LEU A 855 25.49 -20.28 12.00
N LEU A 856 24.31 -20.05 11.45
CA LEU A 856 23.93 -20.61 10.14
C LEU A 856 24.67 -19.87 9.00
N PRO A 857 24.69 -20.42 7.78
CA PRO A 857 25.09 -19.66 6.60
C PRO A 857 24.29 -18.37 6.44
N GLY A 858 24.96 -17.25 6.19
CA GLY A 858 24.34 -15.93 6.13
C GLY A 858 25.30 -14.79 6.43
N LYS A 859 24.77 -13.57 6.29
CA LYS A 859 25.47 -12.30 6.56
C LYS A 859 25.06 -11.77 7.93
N TYR A 860 26.04 -11.47 8.77
CA TYR A 860 25.88 -11.03 10.14
C TYR A 860 26.46 -9.64 10.33
N THR A 861 25.85 -8.83 11.20
CA THR A 861 26.30 -7.49 11.56
C THR A 861 26.29 -7.36 13.07
N GLN A 862 27.44 -7.09 13.68
CA GLN A 862 27.58 -6.86 15.12
C GLN A 862 28.05 -5.43 15.39
N THR A 863 27.43 -4.77 16.38
CA THR A 863 27.85 -3.45 16.85
C THR A 863 28.94 -3.58 17.92
N TRP A 864 29.96 -2.71 17.86
CA TRP A 864 30.83 -2.42 19.00
C TRP A 864 30.77 -0.95 19.37
N ASP A 865 30.70 -0.69 20.67
CA ASP A 865 30.40 0.59 21.32
C ASP A 865 31.62 1.25 21.99
N GLY A 866 32.83 0.72 21.74
CA GLY A 866 34.06 1.18 22.40
C GLY A 866 34.07 0.91 23.91
N ARG A 867 33.40 -0.16 24.37
CA ARG A 867 33.46 -0.66 25.75
C ARG A 867 34.10 -2.05 25.80
N ASN A 868 34.75 -2.37 26.92
CA ASN A 868 35.28 -3.72 27.19
C ASN A 868 34.18 -4.66 27.75
N GLU A 869 34.55 -5.91 28.07
CA GLU A 869 33.64 -6.90 28.70
C GLU A 869 32.98 -6.40 30.00
N LEU A 870 33.63 -5.51 30.75
CA LEU A 870 33.10 -4.94 32.01
C LEU A 870 32.21 -3.70 31.77
N GLY A 871 31.86 -3.38 30.52
CA GLY A 871 31.09 -2.18 30.18
C GLY A 871 31.88 -0.86 30.34
N VAL A 872 33.18 -0.93 30.62
CA VAL A 872 34.04 0.25 30.80
C VAL A 872 34.50 0.77 29.44
N ALA A 873 34.42 2.08 29.27
CA ALA A 873 34.95 2.81 28.14
C ALA A 873 36.45 2.52 27.90
N VAL A 874 36.84 2.16 26.68
CA VAL A 874 38.26 2.08 26.28
C VAL A 874 38.74 3.38 25.65
N SER A 875 40.05 3.62 25.67
CA SER A 875 40.66 4.87 25.20
C SER A 875 40.62 5.00 23.66
N SER A 876 40.57 6.22 23.14
CA SER A 876 40.80 6.51 21.71
C SER A 876 42.12 5.90 21.25
N GLY A 877 42.16 5.30 20.06
CA GLY A 877 43.31 4.54 19.58
C GLY A 877 42.98 3.47 18.53
N ILE A 878 43.99 2.67 18.20
CA ILE A 878 43.88 1.56 17.24
C ILE A 878 43.49 0.27 17.97
N TYR A 879 42.47 -0.40 17.44
CA TYR A 879 42.02 -1.72 17.87
C TYR A 879 41.99 -2.66 16.66
N PHE A 880 41.95 -3.96 16.94
CA PHE A 880 41.78 -5.00 15.94
C PHE A 880 40.53 -5.82 16.26
N TYR A 881 39.90 -6.39 15.25
CA TYR A 881 38.86 -7.40 15.45
C TYR A 881 39.13 -8.61 14.54
N GLU A 882 39.00 -9.80 15.10
CA GLU A 882 39.29 -11.07 14.44
C GLU A 882 38.05 -11.96 14.41
N LEU A 883 37.75 -12.49 13.23
CA LEU A 883 36.80 -13.56 13.02
C LEU A 883 37.57 -14.89 12.92
N THR A 884 37.23 -15.85 13.76
CA THR A 884 37.67 -17.25 13.65
C THR A 884 36.48 -18.17 13.43
N ALA A 885 36.59 -19.13 12.52
CA ALA A 885 35.51 -20.07 12.19
C ALA A 885 36.02 -21.41 11.67
N ALA A 886 35.22 -22.47 11.79
CA ALA A 886 35.57 -23.79 11.24
C ALA A 886 35.22 -23.90 9.74
N SER A 887 36.20 -24.29 8.91
CA SER A 887 35.99 -24.54 7.47
C SER A 887 35.37 -25.92 7.21
N SER A 888 34.68 -26.06 6.07
CA SER A 888 34.27 -27.35 5.49
C SER A 888 35.46 -28.29 5.22
N SER A 889 36.65 -27.74 4.98
CA SER A 889 37.90 -28.49 4.78
C SER A 889 38.61 -28.94 6.07
N GLY A 890 38.03 -28.72 7.25
CA GLY A 890 38.65 -29.02 8.54
C GLY A 890 39.70 -28.01 9.01
N ALA A 891 40.14 -27.07 8.14
CA ALA A 891 40.99 -25.95 8.52
C ALA A 891 40.22 -24.87 9.31
N THR A 892 40.92 -24.08 10.13
CA THR A 892 40.32 -22.91 10.78
C THR A 892 40.47 -21.68 9.89
N PHE A 893 39.36 -21.05 9.52
CA PHE A 893 39.36 -19.71 8.93
C PHE A 893 39.70 -18.69 10.03
N ARG A 894 40.61 -17.76 9.73
CA ARG A 894 40.96 -16.62 10.58
C ARG A 894 41.15 -15.39 9.71
N GLN A 895 40.45 -14.30 10.01
CA GLN A 895 40.66 -13.00 9.37
C GLN A 895 40.60 -11.88 10.39
N THR A 896 41.56 -10.96 10.33
CA THR A 896 41.71 -9.85 11.28
C THR A 896 41.69 -8.53 10.53
N ARG A 897 41.04 -7.52 11.12
CA ARG A 897 40.89 -6.16 10.55
C ARG A 897 41.24 -5.10 11.60
N LYS A 898 41.73 -3.96 11.14
CA LYS A 898 42.07 -2.78 11.97
C LYS A 898 40.87 -1.83 12.05
N MET A 899 40.60 -1.28 13.23
CA MET A 899 39.68 -0.17 13.45
C MET A 899 40.30 0.93 14.32
N VAL A 900 39.76 2.15 14.22
CA VAL A 900 40.26 3.34 14.92
C VAL A 900 39.12 3.98 15.71
N LEU A 901 39.19 3.90 17.04
CA LEU A 901 38.27 4.60 17.93
C LEU A 901 38.76 6.04 18.13
N SER A 902 37.90 7.02 17.86
CA SER A 902 38.20 8.44 17.96
C SER A 902 37.13 9.13 18.81
N ARG A 903 37.17 8.90 20.13
CA ARG A 903 36.39 9.66 21.10
C ARG A 903 37.05 11.00 21.39
#